data_AF-A0A8B8C2L9-F1
#
_entry.id   AF-A0A8B8C2L9-F1
#
_cell.length_a   1.000
_cell.length_b   1.000
_cell.length_c   1.000
_cell.angle_alpha   90.00
_cell.angle_beta   90.00
_cell.angle_gamma   90.00
#
_symmetry.space_group_name_H-M   'P 1'
#
loop_
_entity.id
_entity.type
_entity.pdbx_description
1 polymer ?
#
loop_
_entity_poly.entity_id
_entity_poly.type
_entity_poly.pdbx_seq_one_letter_code
_entity_poly.pdbx_strand_id
1 'polypeptide(L)'
;MPRCHSTGPKAYKCFNCPNRTRPRDRYPIPKKVKALLLKRTGRTPSKTDSLCNRCRHQYQSLQRENVPSSSITTSSSSVPAAFSPPSVTLPFPSTLRGHSYCCICKRPGPKLVVVPVDVRHRIFVTHEIIIPAGSRCCPNHLQQKIEDMNPISSSTCLNRQSIVQLLKFLRCEVLRSERTRLNFESPSQLTDRDYKDLLGLSRESFEDMLQYIEGRVRSTPARTTRTSLAIFLMKLRGGESNRVLSTLFNVSKSSIRRGIKAVRSALIDGTFVTENVGFQHITRDQVIEHHTRPLAQTLFGDSSGRQAILVLDGTYIYIKKSGNFRFQRQSFSFHKGRPLVKPMVIVSTTGYFISVLGPYFATNNDASILNHIMKSNVEDIRTWVAEDDIFVVDRGFRDSLVYLEELGIKAEIPSFMEKGEKQMTTDAANLSRLVTKIRWIVESANARIKQWKYLGHILPSSQIPFIGDFIKIVCSICNRYSKPLSSGDEEQDQELGTKMVFLSKQVNSLKQKVEEEHLDRRSVCWKEVDEVTDFPQLDEEQLRALTCGSYQLRLAPSYTQEHINGECSIHVHNEDQGLLRIRMQSRHVSSKTYQLWIKYEAGSILAWYCKCRAGSRVVGMCAHVASIVWFLGYARHNRVEGRMGVRDWGEFLEDATAVDESDSDSDSSVGTTEE
;
A
#
# COMPACT_ATOMS: atom_id res chain seq x y z
N MET A 1 -61.19 -33.27 15.82
CA MET A 1 -61.13 -33.63 17.26
C MET A 1 -60.33 -32.59 18.02
N PRO A 2 -60.92 -31.79 18.92
CA PRO A 2 -60.16 -30.89 19.76
C PRO A 2 -59.58 -31.67 20.95
N ARG A 3 -58.25 -31.75 21.05
CA ARG A 3 -57.55 -32.32 22.22
C ARG A 3 -57.50 -31.26 23.33
N CYS A 4 -57.91 -31.67 24.53
CA CYS A 4 -57.99 -30.91 25.77
C CYS A 4 -56.89 -29.86 25.98
N HIS A 5 -57.31 -28.64 26.33
CA HIS A 5 -56.45 -27.62 26.89
C HIS A 5 -55.89 -28.07 28.26
N SER A 6 -54.58 -28.35 28.33
CA SER A 6 -53.87 -28.46 29.59
C SER A 6 -53.78 -27.07 30.25
N THR A 7 -54.48 -26.88 31.37
CA THR A 7 -54.47 -25.67 32.21
C THR A 7 -53.18 -25.55 33.04
N GLY A 8 -52.03 -25.53 32.37
CA GLY A 8 -50.71 -25.40 33.00
C GLY A 8 -50.11 -23.98 32.87
N PRO A 9 -49.24 -23.55 33.82
CA PRO A 9 -48.50 -22.29 33.70
C PRO A 9 -47.69 -22.19 32.39
N LYS A 10 -47.79 -21.05 31.69
CA LYS A 10 -47.07 -20.81 30.40
C LYS A 10 -45.54 -20.79 30.55
N ALA A 11 -45.01 -20.61 31.77
CA ALA A 11 -43.58 -20.68 32.08
C ALA A 11 -43.34 -21.00 33.56
N TYR A 12 -42.23 -21.67 33.87
CA TYR A 12 -41.78 -22.04 35.22
C TYR A 12 -40.50 -21.29 35.58
N LYS A 13 -40.32 -20.92 36.85
CA LYS A 13 -39.05 -20.31 37.32
C LYS A 13 -37.96 -21.38 37.48
N CYS A 14 -36.73 -21.04 37.13
CA CYS A 14 -35.58 -21.88 37.44
C CYS A 14 -35.20 -21.74 38.92
N PHE A 15 -34.92 -22.85 39.60
CA PHE A 15 -34.51 -22.85 41.00
C PHE A 15 -33.17 -22.13 41.26
N ASN A 16 -32.25 -22.15 40.29
CA ASN A 16 -30.86 -21.73 40.47
C ASN A 16 -30.51 -20.38 39.80
N CYS A 17 -31.44 -19.78 39.04
CA CYS A 17 -31.21 -18.51 38.35
C CYS A 17 -32.54 -17.80 38.05
N PRO A 18 -32.56 -16.48 37.79
CA PRO A 18 -33.79 -15.74 37.54
C PRO A 18 -34.53 -16.08 36.23
N ASN A 19 -33.98 -16.95 35.37
CA ASN A 19 -34.60 -17.33 34.10
C ASN A 19 -35.91 -18.12 34.27
N ARG A 20 -36.83 -17.96 33.32
CA ARG A 20 -38.07 -18.74 33.21
C ARG A 20 -37.98 -19.73 32.04
N THR A 21 -38.46 -20.96 32.23
CA THR A 21 -38.45 -22.06 31.26
C THR A 21 -39.85 -22.35 30.75
N ARG A 22 -39.99 -22.64 29.45
CA ARG A 22 -41.26 -23.13 28.89
C ARG A 22 -41.57 -24.53 29.42
N PRO A 23 -42.83 -24.98 29.46
CA PRO A 23 -43.21 -26.31 29.97
C PRO A 23 -42.41 -27.47 29.36
N ARG A 24 -42.13 -27.41 28.05
CA ARG A 24 -41.35 -28.42 27.31
C ARG A 24 -39.85 -28.44 27.66
N ASP A 25 -39.33 -27.33 28.17
CA ASP A 25 -37.91 -27.15 28.51
C ASP A 25 -37.67 -27.25 30.03
N ARG A 26 -38.71 -27.66 30.78
CA ARG A 26 -38.67 -27.85 32.23
C ARG A 26 -37.91 -29.12 32.56
N TYR A 27 -36.83 -29.02 33.33
CA TYR A 27 -36.15 -30.19 33.87
C TYR A 27 -36.51 -30.39 35.35
N PRO A 28 -37.29 -31.42 35.71
CA PRO A 28 -37.57 -31.76 37.10
C PRO A 28 -36.28 -32.17 37.81
N ILE A 29 -36.09 -31.74 39.06
CA ILE A 29 -34.84 -31.98 39.80
C ILE A 29 -34.85 -33.41 40.37
N PRO A 30 -33.99 -34.33 39.88
CA PRO A 30 -33.93 -35.72 40.38
C PRO A 30 -33.32 -35.76 41.79
N LYS A 31 -33.65 -36.79 42.58
CA LYS A 31 -33.13 -36.98 43.96
C LYS A 31 -31.60 -36.83 44.04
N LYS A 32 -30.87 -37.39 43.07
CA LYS A 32 -29.39 -37.35 43.00
C LYS A 32 -28.80 -35.93 42.86
N VAL A 33 -29.57 -34.96 42.36
CA VAL A 33 -29.12 -33.56 42.17
C VAL A 33 -29.52 -32.67 43.36
N LYS A 34 -30.49 -33.08 44.18
CA LYS A 34 -30.99 -32.29 45.31
C LYS A 34 -29.90 -32.03 46.36
N ALA A 35 -29.08 -33.03 46.69
CA ALA A 35 -27.98 -32.87 47.64
C ALA A 35 -26.90 -31.88 47.14
N LEU A 36 -26.57 -31.93 45.84
CA LEU A 36 -25.63 -31.00 45.21
C LEU A 36 -26.15 -29.56 45.18
N LEU A 37 -27.45 -29.40 44.89
CA LEU A 37 -28.10 -28.09 44.93
C LEU A 37 -28.14 -27.53 46.36
N LEU A 38 -28.52 -28.34 47.35
CA LEU A 38 -28.51 -27.94 48.76
C LEU A 38 -27.12 -27.47 49.21
N LYS A 39 -26.06 -28.23 48.89
CA LYS A 39 -24.68 -27.88 49.24
C LYS A 39 -24.22 -26.54 48.62
N ARG A 40 -24.73 -26.19 47.43
CA ARG A 40 -24.26 -25.01 46.68
C ARG A 40 -25.13 -23.77 46.86
N THR A 41 -26.44 -23.94 47.05
CA THR A 41 -27.38 -22.83 47.16
C THR A 41 -27.92 -22.63 48.58
N GLY A 42 -27.71 -23.59 49.49
CA GLY A 42 -28.27 -23.60 50.83
C GLY A 42 -29.79 -23.82 50.86
N ARG A 43 -30.44 -24.14 49.73
CA ARG A 43 -31.89 -24.30 49.61
C ARG A 43 -32.24 -25.72 49.14
N THR A 44 -33.26 -26.33 49.76
CA THR A 44 -33.73 -27.68 49.41
C THR A 44 -34.81 -27.61 48.30
N PRO A 45 -34.61 -28.25 47.13
CA PRO A 45 -35.60 -28.21 46.06
C PRO A 45 -36.87 -29.03 46.39
N SER A 46 -38.04 -28.43 46.20
CA SER A 46 -39.35 -29.07 46.33
C SER A 46 -39.68 -30.00 45.13
N LYS A 47 -40.86 -30.63 45.12
CA LYS A 47 -41.32 -31.47 43.99
C LYS A 47 -41.75 -30.64 42.77
N THR A 48 -42.07 -29.36 42.96
CA THR A 48 -42.51 -28.47 41.87
C THR A 48 -41.36 -27.67 41.25
N ASP A 49 -40.18 -27.68 41.86
CA ASP A 49 -39.01 -26.97 41.37
C ASP A 49 -38.39 -27.62 40.13
N SER A 50 -37.85 -26.76 39.25
CA SER A 50 -37.19 -27.17 38.01
C SER A 50 -35.97 -26.33 37.70
N LEU A 51 -35.06 -26.88 36.89
CA LEU A 51 -33.90 -26.17 36.37
C LEU A 51 -34.09 -25.79 34.91
N CYS A 52 -33.47 -24.69 34.49
CA CYS A 52 -33.28 -24.38 33.07
C CYS A 52 -32.15 -25.22 32.47
N ASN A 53 -32.15 -25.38 31.14
CA ASN A 53 -31.16 -26.19 30.43
C ASN A 53 -29.71 -25.81 30.79
N ARG A 54 -29.41 -24.51 30.91
CA ARG A 54 -28.06 -24.04 31.31
C ARG A 54 -27.67 -24.55 32.70
N CYS A 55 -28.55 -24.42 33.69
CA CYS A 55 -28.27 -24.89 35.05
C CYS A 55 -28.25 -26.42 35.11
N ARG A 56 -29.10 -27.13 34.36
CA ARG A 56 -29.06 -28.59 34.23
C ARG A 56 -27.69 -29.08 33.78
N HIS A 57 -27.16 -28.52 32.68
CA HIS A 57 -25.86 -28.94 32.14
C HIS A 57 -24.73 -28.66 33.13
N GLN A 58 -24.78 -27.53 33.84
CA GLN A 58 -23.80 -27.21 34.87
C GLN A 58 -23.74 -28.27 35.98
N TYR A 59 -24.89 -28.76 36.45
CA TYR A 59 -24.92 -29.79 37.50
C TYR A 59 -24.65 -31.21 36.99
N GLN A 60 -24.96 -31.51 35.72
CA GLN A 60 -24.59 -32.79 35.11
C GLN A 60 -23.07 -32.90 34.87
N SER A 61 -22.38 -31.79 34.59
CA SER A 61 -20.92 -31.75 34.51
C SER A 61 -20.28 -32.09 35.85
N LEU A 62 -20.79 -31.53 36.95
CA LEU A 62 -20.29 -31.77 38.31
C LEU A 62 -20.56 -33.19 38.83
N GLN A 63 -21.57 -33.88 38.28
CA GLN A 63 -21.79 -35.30 38.58
C GLN A 63 -20.78 -36.22 37.90
N ARG A 64 -20.18 -35.79 36.79
CA ARG A 64 -19.17 -36.57 36.05
C ARG A 64 -17.77 -36.46 36.65
N GLU A 65 -17.51 -35.45 37.47
CA GLU A 65 -16.21 -35.22 38.13
C GLU A 65 -16.05 -35.97 39.46
N ASN A 66 -17.08 -36.66 39.97
CA ASN A 66 -16.99 -37.46 41.19
C ASN A 66 -16.99 -38.97 40.87
N VAL A 67 -15.80 -39.52 40.58
CA VAL A 67 -15.47 -40.96 40.69
C VAL A 67 -14.40 -41.07 41.79
N PRO A 68 -14.50 -42.03 42.74
CA PRO A 68 -13.78 -41.95 44.02
C PRO A 68 -12.34 -42.46 43.90
N SER A 69 -11.39 -41.69 44.42
CA SER A 69 -10.00 -42.13 44.63
C SER A 69 -9.72 -42.25 46.13
N SER A 70 -9.43 -43.49 46.52
CA SER A 70 -8.56 -43.97 47.60
C SER A 70 -8.46 -43.16 48.90
N SER A 71 -8.85 -43.86 49.96
CA SER A 71 -8.53 -43.64 51.38
C SER A 71 -7.07 -43.25 51.62
N ILE A 72 -6.86 -42.04 52.13
CA ILE A 72 -5.68 -41.69 52.91
C ILE A 72 -6.14 -41.54 54.36
N THR A 73 -5.72 -42.50 55.17
CA THR A 73 -5.72 -42.46 56.63
C THR A 73 -4.84 -41.28 57.08
N THR A 74 -5.45 -40.23 57.62
CA THR A 74 -4.72 -39.18 58.34
C THR A 74 -4.93 -39.36 59.83
N SER A 75 -3.86 -39.85 60.47
CA SER A 75 -3.62 -39.73 61.90
C SER A 75 -3.77 -38.27 62.32
N SER A 76 -4.65 -38.02 63.29
CA SER A 76 -4.85 -36.71 63.90
C SER A 76 -3.66 -36.35 64.78
N SER A 77 -2.71 -35.59 64.22
CA SER A 77 -1.82 -34.74 65.02
C SER A 77 -2.29 -33.30 64.88
N SER A 78 -2.82 -32.75 65.97
CA SER A 78 -3.23 -31.35 66.10
C SER A 78 -2.04 -30.40 65.92
N VAL A 79 -1.92 -29.76 64.76
CA VAL A 79 -1.04 -28.60 64.56
C VAL A 79 -1.89 -27.33 64.73
N PRO A 80 -1.46 -26.33 65.52
CA PRO A 80 -2.17 -25.07 65.63
C PRO A 80 -2.26 -24.38 64.26
N ALA A 81 -3.41 -23.82 63.91
CA ALA A 81 -3.56 -23.03 62.70
C ALA A 81 -2.61 -21.82 62.76
N ALA A 82 -1.55 -21.83 61.96
CA ALA A 82 -0.62 -20.72 61.84
C ALA A 82 -1.37 -19.50 61.27
N PHE A 83 -1.60 -18.49 62.12
CA PHE A 83 -2.08 -17.18 61.66
C PHE A 83 -1.04 -16.59 60.70
N SER A 84 -1.46 -16.17 59.51
CA SER A 84 -0.56 -15.52 58.55
C SER A 84 0.06 -14.27 59.19
N PRO A 85 1.38 -14.04 59.08
CA PRO A 85 2.02 -12.87 59.67
C PRO A 85 1.43 -11.57 59.09
N PRO A 86 1.41 -10.47 59.87
CA PRO A 86 0.80 -9.20 59.46
C PRO A 86 1.46 -8.59 58.20
N SER A 87 2.75 -8.90 57.97
CA SER A 87 3.47 -8.61 56.74
C SER A 87 4.46 -9.72 56.39
N VAL A 88 4.74 -9.87 55.10
CA VAL A 88 5.73 -10.80 54.55
C VAL A 88 6.84 -9.98 53.89
N THR A 89 8.09 -10.33 54.17
CA THR A 89 9.26 -9.74 53.51
C THR A 89 9.50 -10.45 52.19
N LEU A 90 9.50 -9.71 51.09
CA LEU A 90 9.76 -10.22 49.75
C LEU A 90 11.07 -9.63 49.21
N PRO A 91 11.82 -10.35 48.37
CA PRO A 91 13.11 -9.92 47.83
C PRO A 91 12.96 -8.94 46.65
N PHE A 92 12.03 -7.98 46.77
CA PHE A 92 11.86 -6.93 45.78
C PHE A 92 12.49 -5.64 46.28
N PRO A 93 13.31 -4.96 45.46
CA PRO A 93 13.85 -3.65 45.81
C PRO A 93 12.76 -2.62 46.10
N SER A 94 12.94 -1.75 47.09
CA SER A 94 11.98 -0.67 47.37
C SER A 94 12.58 0.69 47.61
N THR A 95 11.73 1.69 47.40
CA THR A 95 12.00 3.10 47.70
C THR A 95 11.64 3.44 49.15
N LEU A 96 12.06 4.63 49.60
CA LEU A 96 11.82 5.07 50.98
C LEU A 96 10.32 5.12 51.29
N ARG A 97 9.92 4.56 52.43
CA ARG A 97 8.60 4.82 53.03
C ARG A 97 8.72 6.10 53.87
N GLY A 98 8.14 7.20 53.39
CA GLY A 98 8.17 8.47 54.11
C GLY A 98 7.09 9.44 53.63
N HIS A 99 6.59 10.24 54.57
CA HIS A 99 5.62 11.30 54.30
C HIS A 99 6.25 12.70 54.24
N SER A 100 7.46 12.85 54.80
CA SER A 100 8.19 14.11 54.93
C SER A 100 9.23 14.36 53.82
N TYR A 101 9.60 13.32 53.07
CA TYR A 101 10.63 13.39 52.03
C TYR A 101 10.15 12.74 50.73
N CYS A 102 10.64 13.24 49.61
CA CYS A 102 10.43 12.62 48.31
C CYS A 102 11.09 11.23 48.27
N CYS A 103 10.35 10.18 47.89
CA CYS A 103 10.86 8.81 47.77
C CYS A 103 11.91 8.60 46.65
N ILE A 104 12.16 9.63 45.82
CA ILE A 104 13.16 9.62 44.73
C ILE A 104 14.38 10.45 45.13
N CYS A 105 14.24 11.78 45.17
CA CYS A 105 15.36 12.67 45.42
C CYS A 105 15.70 12.92 46.89
N LYS A 106 14.94 12.32 47.83
CA LYS A 106 15.11 12.44 49.29
C LYS A 106 15.04 13.87 49.84
N ARG A 107 14.68 14.86 49.02
CA ARG A 107 14.52 16.25 49.46
C ARG A 107 13.18 16.44 50.18
N PRO A 108 13.14 17.15 51.31
CA PRO A 108 11.89 17.64 51.87
C PRO A 108 11.32 18.67 50.90
N GLY A 109 10.02 18.62 50.65
CA GLY A 109 9.38 19.47 49.65
C GLY A 109 8.16 20.18 50.24
N PRO A 110 7.90 21.46 49.89
CA PRO A 110 6.74 22.18 50.41
C PRO A 110 5.40 21.60 49.94
N LYS A 111 5.39 20.77 48.87
CA LYS A 111 4.20 20.08 48.34
C LYS A 111 4.56 18.69 47.80
N LEU A 112 4.68 17.70 48.67
CA LEU A 112 4.84 16.30 48.27
C LEU A 112 3.48 15.64 47.98
N VAL A 113 3.34 15.01 46.82
CA VAL A 113 2.14 14.30 46.39
C VAL A 113 2.30 12.80 46.63
N VAL A 114 1.22 12.13 47.06
CA VAL A 114 1.21 10.67 47.21
C VAL A 114 1.36 10.03 45.83
N VAL A 115 2.27 9.07 45.69
CA VAL A 115 2.44 8.34 44.43
C VAL A 115 1.19 7.49 44.18
N PRO A 116 0.44 7.74 43.09
CA PRO A 116 -0.79 7.00 42.77
C PRO A 116 -0.56 5.50 42.64
N VAL A 117 -1.56 4.69 42.98
CA VAL A 117 -1.44 3.22 43.02
C VAL A 117 -1.13 2.60 41.65
N ASP A 118 -1.69 3.16 40.59
CA ASP A 118 -1.43 2.77 39.19
C ASP A 118 0.02 3.01 38.80
N VAL A 119 0.59 4.16 39.17
CA VAL A 119 1.99 4.48 38.93
C VAL A 119 2.92 3.55 39.71
N ARG A 120 2.61 3.27 41.00
CA ARG A 120 3.39 2.34 41.82
C ARG A 120 3.43 0.93 41.23
N HIS A 121 2.28 0.44 40.77
CA HIS A 121 2.21 -0.88 40.14
C HIS A 121 2.88 -0.91 38.76
N ARG A 122 2.79 0.16 37.97
CA ARG A 122 3.47 0.27 36.67
C ARG A 122 4.98 0.19 36.83
N ILE A 123 5.54 0.93 37.79
CA ILE A 123 6.98 0.88 38.10
C ILE A 123 7.43 -0.53 38.52
N PHE A 124 6.60 -1.24 39.29
CA PHE A 124 6.91 -2.65 39.62
C PHE A 124 6.97 -3.54 38.37
N VAL A 125 6.03 -3.38 37.43
CA VAL A 125 6.02 -4.17 36.19
C VAL A 125 7.21 -3.86 35.28
N THR A 126 7.64 -2.59 35.20
CA THR A 126 8.68 -2.16 34.26
C THR A 126 10.10 -2.18 34.84
N HIS A 127 10.27 -2.00 36.15
CA HIS A 127 11.58 -1.84 36.80
C HIS A 127 11.79 -2.77 38.01
N GLU A 128 10.83 -3.65 38.33
CA GLU A 128 10.89 -4.57 39.48
C GLU A 128 11.01 -3.87 40.86
N ILE A 129 10.72 -2.57 40.92
CA ILE A 129 10.82 -1.78 42.16
C ILE A 129 9.44 -1.60 42.81
N ILE A 130 9.34 -1.89 44.10
CA ILE A 130 8.14 -1.61 44.91
C ILE A 130 8.23 -0.20 45.50
N ILE A 131 7.24 0.62 45.18
CA ILE A 131 6.99 1.87 45.89
C ILE A 131 5.97 1.59 47.02
N PRO A 132 6.34 1.76 48.30
CA PRO A 132 5.42 1.51 49.41
C PRO A 132 4.16 2.38 49.35
N ALA A 133 3.05 1.85 49.89
CA ALA A 133 1.81 2.62 50.00
C ALA A 133 2.02 3.87 50.88
N GLY A 134 1.51 5.01 50.40
CA GLY A 134 1.63 6.29 51.09
C GLY A 134 2.96 7.02 50.88
N SER A 135 3.93 6.43 50.15
CA SER A 135 5.14 7.13 49.74
C SER A 135 4.78 8.36 48.90
N ARG A 136 5.49 9.45 49.13
CA ARG A 136 5.27 10.72 48.43
C ARG A 136 6.45 11.09 47.55
N CYS A 137 6.20 11.79 46.45
CA CYS A 137 7.25 12.34 45.59
C CYS A 137 6.96 13.80 45.21
N CYS A 138 7.97 14.50 44.70
CA CYS A 138 7.78 15.84 44.15
C CYS A 138 6.93 15.76 42.85
N PRO A 139 6.10 16.77 42.55
CA PRO A 139 5.30 16.81 41.32
C PRO A 139 6.13 16.66 40.04
N ASN A 140 7.32 17.29 39.99
CA ASN A 140 8.24 17.18 38.86
C ASN A 140 8.67 15.71 38.60
N HIS A 141 9.04 14.98 39.66
CA HIS A 141 9.37 13.56 39.50
C HIS A 141 8.16 12.73 39.06
N LEU A 142 6.96 12.99 39.60
CA LEU A 142 5.76 12.26 39.19
C LEU A 142 5.43 12.44 37.70
N GLN A 143 5.69 13.63 37.15
CA GLN A 143 5.33 13.98 35.78
C GLN A 143 6.39 13.59 34.74
N GLN A 144 7.68 13.67 35.08
CA GLN A 144 8.75 13.59 34.06
C GLN A 144 9.89 12.63 34.40
N LYS A 145 10.08 12.23 35.67
CA LYS A 145 11.28 11.51 36.13
C LYS A 145 11.00 10.44 37.17
N ILE A 146 9.86 9.76 37.05
CA ILE A 146 9.47 8.74 38.03
C ILE A 146 10.18 7.41 37.81
N GLU A 147 10.85 7.24 36.68
CA GLU A 147 11.59 6.03 36.32
C GLU A 147 13.06 6.11 36.80
N ASP A 148 13.57 7.30 37.10
CA ASP A 148 14.91 7.56 37.67
C ASP A 148 15.00 7.23 39.17
N MET A 149 14.44 6.09 39.61
CA MET A 149 14.44 5.70 41.02
C MET A 149 15.60 4.74 41.35
N ASN A 150 16.39 5.09 42.37
CA ASN A 150 17.36 4.17 42.96
C ASN A 150 16.73 3.45 44.16
N PRO A 151 16.63 2.10 44.17
CA PRO A 151 16.12 1.37 45.31
C PRO A 151 17.06 1.53 46.51
N ILE A 152 16.48 1.63 47.70
CA ILE A 152 17.20 1.89 48.97
C ILE A 152 17.32 0.61 49.79
N SER A 153 16.38 -0.31 49.62
CA SER A 153 16.38 -1.63 50.24
C SER A 153 16.32 -2.69 49.15
N SER A 154 16.99 -3.83 49.37
CA SER A 154 16.92 -5.03 48.52
C SER A 154 15.69 -5.90 48.81
N SER A 155 14.95 -5.59 49.88
CA SER A 155 13.74 -6.32 50.27
C SER A 155 12.62 -5.38 50.71
N THR A 156 11.38 -5.87 50.63
CA THR A 156 10.18 -5.07 50.94
C THR A 156 9.20 -5.87 51.79
N CYS A 157 8.77 -5.28 52.91
CA CYS A 157 7.69 -5.82 53.74
C CYS A 157 6.32 -5.42 53.19
N LEU A 158 5.54 -6.38 52.69
CA LEU A 158 4.20 -6.17 52.19
C LEU A 158 3.16 -6.85 53.10
N ASN A 159 2.06 -6.15 53.36
CA ASN A 159 0.92 -6.72 54.05
C ASN A 159 -0.01 -7.47 53.07
N ARG A 160 -0.91 -8.29 53.62
CA ARG A 160 -1.89 -9.07 52.84
C ARG A 160 -2.65 -8.21 51.82
N GLN A 161 -3.07 -7.01 52.20
CA GLN A 161 -3.84 -6.12 51.34
C GLN A 161 -3.03 -5.65 50.12
N SER A 162 -1.77 -5.29 50.34
CA SER A 162 -0.86 -4.81 49.29
C SER A 162 -0.53 -5.93 48.30
N ILE A 163 -0.28 -7.15 48.79
CA ILE A 163 -0.05 -8.34 47.95
C ILE A 163 -1.29 -8.65 47.11
N VAL A 164 -2.49 -8.65 47.73
CA VAL A 164 -3.74 -8.91 47.01
C VAL A 164 -4.03 -7.83 45.97
N GLN A 165 -3.75 -6.55 46.27
CA GLN A 165 -3.92 -5.45 45.31
C GLN A 165 -2.97 -5.59 44.12
N LEU A 166 -1.70 -5.93 44.36
CA LEU A 166 -0.72 -6.15 43.30
C LEU A 166 -1.10 -7.37 42.45
N LEU A 167 -1.47 -8.50 43.04
CA LEU A 167 -1.92 -9.69 42.31
C LEU A 167 -3.18 -9.43 41.47
N LYS A 168 -4.14 -8.67 42.01
CA LYS A 168 -5.34 -8.25 41.26
C LYS A 168 -4.96 -7.34 40.09
N PHE A 169 -4.04 -6.40 40.32
CA PHE A 169 -3.52 -5.53 39.27
C PHE A 169 -2.82 -6.35 38.17
N LEU A 170 -1.86 -7.21 38.53
CA LEU A 170 -1.13 -8.07 37.58
C LEU A 170 -2.10 -8.97 36.80
N ARG A 171 -3.09 -9.57 37.47
CA ARG A 171 -4.14 -10.34 36.79
C ARG A 171 -4.92 -9.49 35.79
N CYS A 172 -5.34 -8.29 36.18
CA CYS A 172 -6.03 -7.36 35.27
C CYS A 172 -5.14 -6.99 34.09
N GLU A 173 -3.85 -6.80 34.31
CA GLU A 173 -2.90 -6.35 33.29
C GLU A 173 -2.54 -7.47 32.30
N VAL A 174 -2.36 -8.70 32.79
CA VAL A 174 -2.24 -9.91 31.97
C VAL A 174 -3.52 -10.11 31.16
N LEU A 175 -4.70 -10.05 31.78
CA LEU A 175 -5.98 -10.17 31.07
C LEU A 175 -6.19 -9.07 30.04
N ARG A 176 -5.62 -7.87 30.24
CA ARG A 176 -5.65 -6.80 29.25
C ARG A 176 -4.70 -7.09 28.09
N SER A 177 -3.48 -7.54 28.38
CA SER A 177 -2.48 -7.92 27.38
C SER A 177 -2.91 -9.10 26.49
N GLU A 178 -3.59 -10.10 27.04
CA GLU A 178 -4.16 -11.22 26.27
C GLU A 178 -5.29 -10.78 25.33
N ARG A 179 -5.95 -9.64 25.62
CA ARG A 179 -7.11 -9.14 24.86
C ARG A 179 -6.73 -8.17 23.75
N THR A 180 -5.56 -7.55 23.78
CA THR A 180 -5.09 -6.59 22.78
C THR A 180 -3.80 -7.07 22.13
N ARG A 181 -3.88 -7.57 20.89
CA ARG A 181 -2.70 -7.97 20.12
C ARG A 181 -2.08 -6.77 19.41
N LEU A 182 -2.87 -6.07 18.59
CA LEU A 182 -2.51 -4.79 18.00
C LEU A 182 -3.43 -3.71 18.55
N ASN A 183 -2.85 -2.67 19.16
CA ASN A 183 -3.58 -1.64 19.89
C ASN A 183 -3.17 -0.25 19.41
N PHE A 184 -4.14 0.50 18.90
CA PHE A 184 -3.93 1.89 18.49
C PHE A 184 -4.42 2.89 19.55
N GLU A 185 -5.04 2.44 20.65
CA GLU A 185 -5.60 3.32 21.68
C GLU A 185 -4.54 4.04 22.53
N SER A 186 -3.30 3.53 22.54
CA SER A 186 -2.21 4.09 23.34
C SER A 186 -1.11 4.63 22.42
N PRO A 187 -0.97 5.96 22.26
CA PRO A 187 -0.01 6.57 21.34
C PRO A 187 1.45 6.20 21.60
N SER A 188 1.78 5.74 22.80
CA SER A 188 3.13 5.30 23.19
C SER A 188 3.49 3.88 22.77
N GLN A 189 2.53 3.06 22.31
CA GLN A 189 2.79 1.64 22.01
C GLN A 189 3.33 1.40 20.59
N LEU A 190 3.04 2.28 19.64
CA LEU A 190 3.45 2.15 18.24
C LEU A 190 4.19 3.40 17.81
N THR A 191 5.34 3.26 17.16
CA THR A 191 6.16 4.36 16.63
C THR A 191 5.50 4.99 15.39
N ASP A 192 5.94 6.18 14.98
CA ASP A 192 5.47 6.78 13.71
C ASP A 192 5.78 5.90 12.49
N ARG A 193 6.89 5.16 12.53
CA ARG A 193 7.26 4.18 11.51
C ARG A 193 6.22 3.06 11.41
N ASP A 194 5.75 2.55 12.55
CA ASP A 194 4.71 1.51 12.58
C ASP A 194 3.41 1.99 11.92
N TYR A 195 3.03 3.26 12.13
CA TYR A 195 1.88 3.86 11.47
C TYR A 195 2.08 3.91 9.94
N LYS A 196 3.25 4.33 9.47
CA LYS A 196 3.56 4.40 8.03
C LYS A 196 3.57 3.02 7.38
N ASP A 197 4.17 2.04 8.04
CA ASP A 197 4.31 0.68 7.52
C ASP A 197 2.96 -0.05 7.51
N LEU A 198 2.18 0.04 8.60
CA LEU A 198 0.90 -0.68 8.76
C LEU A 198 -0.27 0.03 8.08
N LEU A 199 -0.36 1.35 8.18
CA LEU A 199 -1.54 2.14 7.75
C LEU A 199 -1.29 2.98 6.50
N GLY A 200 -0.03 3.22 6.15
CA GLY A 200 0.35 4.09 5.04
C GLY A 200 0.37 5.59 5.40
N LEU A 201 0.24 5.95 6.67
CA LEU A 201 0.16 7.34 7.16
C LEU A 201 1.13 7.58 8.32
N SER A 202 1.57 8.81 8.52
CA SER A 202 2.17 9.20 9.79
C SER A 202 1.14 9.13 10.92
N ARG A 203 1.60 9.13 12.16
CA ARG A 203 0.73 9.21 13.34
C ARG A 203 -0.12 10.48 13.29
N GLU A 204 0.48 11.62 12.94
CA GLU A 204 -0.21 12.90 12.82
C GLU A 204 -1.32 12.87 11.77
N SER A 205 -1.03 12.39 10.56
CA SER A 205 -2.04 12.26 9.49
C SER A 205 -3.15 11.28 9.87
N PHE A 206 -2.85 10.25 10.66
CA PHE A 206 -3.87 9.37 11.21
C PHE A 206 -4.79 10.08 12.21
N GLU A 207 -4.26 10.93 13.09
CA GLU A 207 -5.08 11.74 14.00
C GLU A 207 -5.98 12.73 13.25
N ASP A 208 -5.45 13.42 12.24
CA ASP A 208 -6.24 14.31 11.39
C ASP A 208 -7.38 13.54 10.69
N MET A 209 -7.07 12.39 10.10
CA MET A 209 -8.08 11.55 9.43
C MET A 209 -9.13 10.99 10.40
N LEU A 210 -8.78 10.81 11.68
CA LEU A 210 -9.72 10.35 12.70
C LEU A 210 -10.86 11.35 12.91
N GLN A 211 -10.57 12.66 12.86
CA GLN A 211 -11.55 13.73 13.05
C GLN A 211 -12.70 13.65 12.02
N TYR A 212 -12.40 13.23 10.78
CA TYR A 212 -13.40 13.08 9.72
C TYR A 212 -14.44 11.99 9.97
N ILE A 213 -14.14 11.02 10.84
CA ILE A 213 -15.04 9.91 11.14
C ILE A 213 -15.62 9.96 12.56
N GLU A 214 -15.17 10.91 13.38
CA GLU A 214 -15.71 11.14 14.72
C GLU A 214 -17.20 11.53 14.64
N GLY A 215 -17.99 11.05 15.59
CA GLY A 215 -19.45 11.18 15.57
C GLY A 215 -20.18 10.35 14.51
N ARG A 216 -19.55 10.02 13.37
CA ARG A 216 -20.12 9.24 12.27
C ARG A 216 -19.93 7.73 12.45
N VAL A 217 -18.80 7.32 13.02
CA VAL A 217 -18.52 5.91 13.32
C VAL A 217 -18.69 5.67 14.82
N ARG A 218 -19.65 4.80 15.17
CA ARG A 218 -19.95 4.46 16.56
C ARG A 218 -18.90 3.52 17.16
N SER A 219 -18.40 3.89 18.33
CA SER A 219 -17.63 3.00 19.20
C SER A 219 -18.52 1.86 19.73
N THR A 220 -17.95 0.68 19.88
CA THR A 220 -18.64 -0.52 20.39
C THR A 220 -17.74 -1.21 21.42
N PRO A 221 -18.28 -2.09 22.28
CA PRO A 221 -17.45 -2.84 23.23
C PRO A 221 -16.33 -3.68 22.57
N ALA A 222 -16.49 -4.00 21.28
CA ALA A 222 -15.52 -4.79 20.53
C ALA A 222 -14.51 -3.96 19.73
N ARG A 223 -14.78 -2.69 19.45
CA ARG A 223 -13.90 -1.81 18.65
C ARG A 223 -14.29 -0.35 18.86
N THR A 224 -13.30 0.50 19.03
CA THR A 224 -13.47 1.95 19.07
C THR A 224 -13.53 2.52 17.65
N THR A 225 -13.83 3.82 17.54
CA THR A 225 -13.72 4.59 16.29
C THR A 225 -12.31 4.54 15.72
N ARG A 226 -11.31 4.82 16.56
CA ARG A 226 -9.89 4.78 16.26
C ARG A 226 -9.42 3.42 15.75
N THR A 227 -9.74 2.36 16.48
CA THR A 227 -9.46 0.98 16.06
C THR A 227 -10.15 0.65 14.73
N SER A 228 -11.35 1.18 14.49
CA SER A 228 -12.06 0.94 13.22
C SER A 228 -11.35 1.60 12.03
N LEU A 229 -10.81 2.81 12.20
CA LEU A 229 -9.99 3.48 11.19
C LEU A 229 -8.70 2.71 10.92
N ALA A 230 -8.00 2.29 11.98
CA ALA A 230 -6.78 1.49 11.85
C ALA A 230 -7.03 0.18 11.08
N ILE A 231 -8.11 -0.55 11.39
CA ILE A 231 -8.53 -1.75 10.64
C ILE A 231 -8.76 -1.43 9.16
N PHE A 232 -9.45 -0.32 8.87
CA PHE A 232 -9.77 0.10 7.51
C PHE A 232 -8.52 0.45 6.70
N LEU A 233 -7.63 1.28 7.25
CA LEU A 233 -6.39 1.69 6.62
C LEU A 233 -5.42 0.52 6.45
N MET A 234 -5.26 -0.31 7.48
CA MET A 234 -4.42 -1.52 7.39
C MET A 234 -4.92 -2.47 6.30
N LYS A 235 -6.25 -2.57 6.14
CA LYS A 235 -6.82 -3.34 5.04
C LYS A 235 -6.46 -2.75 3.68
N LEU A 236 -6.60 -1.44 3.49
CA LEU A 236 -6.28 -0.80 2.21
C LEU A 236 -4.78 -0.87 1.90
N ARG A 237 -3.94 -0.58 2.89
CA ARG A 237 -2.49 -0.55 2.77
C ARG A 237 -1.90 -1.92 2.48
N GLY A 238 -2.23 -2.91 3.32
CA GLY A 238 -1.66 -4.27 3.25
C GLY A 238 -2.45 -5.25 2.38
N GLY A 239 -3.74 -4.99 2.14
CA GLY A 239 -4.61 -5.92 1.42
C GLY A 239 -5.10 -7.12 2.27
N GLU A 240 -4.96 -7.03 3.59
CA GLU A 240 -5.17 -8.16 4.50
C GLU A 240 -6.60 -8.70 4.50
N SER A 241 -6.71 -10.02 4.67
CA SER A 241 -8.00 -10.69 4.77
C SER A 241 -8.70 -10.32 6.09
N ASN A 242 -10.04 -10.32 6.10
CA ASN A 242 -10.78 -10.05 7.33
C ASN A 242 -10.53 -11.09 8.44
N ARG A 243 -9.97 -12.27 8.11
CA ARG A 243 -9.56 -13.30 9.09
C ARG A 243 -8.24 -12.91 9.77
N VAL A 244 -7.27 -12.43 9.00
CA VAL A 244 -6.00 -11.93 9.53
C VAL A 244 -6.26 -10.70 10.41
N LEU A 245 -7.00 -9.71 9.91
CA LEU A 245 -7.38 -8.53 10.70
C LEU A 245 -8.16 -8.91 11.97
N SER A 246 -9.04 -9.91 11.89
CA SER A 246 -9.78 -10.41 13.07
C SER A 246 -8.83 -10.98 14.13
N THR A 247 -7.77 -11.64 13.69
CA THR A 247 -6.73 -12.18 14.57
C THR A 247 -5.88 -11.06 15.16
N LEU A 248 -5.38 -10.14 14.34
CA LEU A 248 -4.49 -9.06 14.76
C LEU A 248 -5.13 -8.08 15.74
N PHE A 249 -6.41 -7.74 15.54
CA PHE A 249 -7.12 -6.82 16.43
C PHE A 249 -7.89 -7.54 17.54
N ASN A 250 -7.91 -8.89 17.55
CA ASN A 250 -8.75 -9.70 18.44
C ASN A 250 -10.23 -9.30 18.41
N VAL A 251 -10.72 -9.00 17.20
CA VAL A 251 -12.10 -8.57 16.93
C VAL A 251 -12.74 -9.57 15.99
N SER A 252 -13.99 -9.98 16.23
CA SER A 252 -14.65 -10.93 15.32
C SER A 252 -14.68 -10.45 13.86
N LYS A 253 -14.52 -11.37 12.90
CA LYS A 253 -14.61 -11.10 11.45
C LYS A 253 -15.85 -10.29 11.05
N SER A 254 -16.99 -10.54 11.70
CA SER A 254 -18.23 -9.80 11.45
C SER A 254 -18.12 -8.33 11.87
N SER A 255 -17.45 -8.07 13.00
CA SER A 255 -17.21 -6.72 13.50
C SER A 255 -16.15 -5.98 12.66
N ILE A 256 -15.09 -6.66 12.18
CA ILE A 256 -14.15 -6.13 11.19
C ILE A 256 -14.89 -5.63 9.94
N ARG A 257 -15.75 -6.48 9.35
CA ARG A 257 -16.56 -6.10 8.17
C ARG A 257 -17.45 -4.89 8.44
N ARG A 258 -18.10 -4.83 9.60
CA ARG A 258 -18.94 -3.69 9.99
C ARG A 258 -18.11 -2.41 10.20
N GLY A 259 -16.92 -2.52 10.77
CA GLY A 259 -15.99 -1.40 10.95
C GLY A 259 -15.53 -0.82 9.62
N ILE A 260 -15.06 -1.68 8.71
CA ILE A 260 -14.65 -1.26 7.35
C ILE A 260 -15.80 -0.56 6.63
N LYS A 261 -17.02 -1.13 6.67
CA LYS A 261 -18.20 -0.51 6.06
C LYS A 261 -18.49 0.87 6.68
N ALA A 262 -18.48 0.97 8.00
CA ALA A 262 -18.80 2.21 8.71
C ALA A 262 -17.79 3.32 8.39
N VAL A 263 -16.49 3.00 8.40
CA VAL A 263 -15.43 3.96 8.06
C VAL A 263 -15.52 4.37 6.59
N ARG A 264 -15.71 3.42 5.66
CA ARG A 264 -15.89 3.71 4.23
C ARG A 264 -17.04 4.70 4.00
N SER A 265 -18.21 4.42 4.57
CA SER A 265 -19.38 5.30 4.46
C SER A 265 -19.12 6.65 5.12
N ALA A 266 -18.49 6.70 6.30
CA ALA A 266 -18.19 7.97 6.96
C ALA A 266 -17.26 8.88 6.16
N LEU A 267 -16.27 8.31 5.45
CA LEU A 267 -15.32 9.07 4.62
C LEU A 267 -15.93 9.52 3.28
N ILE A 268 -16.79 8.69 2.68
CA ILE A 268 -17.46 8.99 1.39
C ILE A 268 -18.63 9.94 1.57
N ASP A 269 -19.50 9.66 2.54
CA ASP A 269 -20.72 10.44 2.82
C ASP A 269 -20.43 11.63 3.76
N GLY A 270 -19.19 11.72 4.28
CA GLY A 270 -18.67 12.86 5.03
C GLY A 270 -17.88 13.81 4.15
N THR A 271 -17.13 14.71 4.78
CA THR A 271 -16.43 15.76 4.05
C THR A 271 -15.04 15.35 3.56
N PHE A 272 -14.49 14.23 4.05
CA PHE A 272 -13.11 13.82 3.71
C PHE A 272 -12.90 13.66 2.20
N VAL A 273 -13.77 12.93 1.50
CA VAL A 273 -13.59 12.77 0.05
C VAL A 273 -13.91 14.08 -0.69
N THR A 274 -15.00 14.76 -0.34
CA THR A 274 -15.45 15.98 -1.03
C THR A 274 -14.50 17.17 -0.85
N GLU A 275 -13.69 17.19 0.20
CA GLU A 275 -12.66 18.22 0.42
C GLU A 275 -11.34 17.91 -0.29
N ASN A 276 -11.15 16.71 -0.86
CA ASN A 276 -9.83 16.29 -1.35
C ASN A 276 -9.82 15.67 -2.76
N VAL A 277 -10.97 15.25 -3.32
CA VAL A 277 -11.10 14.71 -4.70
C VAL A 277 -12.50 15.01 -5.25
N GLY A 278 -12.61 15.22 -6.57
CA GLY A 278 -13.85 15.51 -7.31
C GLY A 278 -13.85 16.95 -7.80
N PHE A 279 -14.38 17.26 -8.98
CA PHE A 279 -14.20 18.60 -9.58
C PHE A 279 -14.63 19.78 -8.69
N GLN A 280 -15.52 19.56 -7.73
CA GLN A 280 -16.02 20.57 -6.80
C GLN A 280 -15.05 20.93 -5.67
N HIS A 281 -14.04 20.09 -5.37
CA HIS A 281 -13.14 20.32 -4.22
C HIS A 281 -12.06 21.36 -4.48
N ILE A 282 -11.76 21.63 -5.76
CA ILE A 282 -10.68 22.52 -6.20
C ILE A 282 -11.13 23.32 -7.41
N THR A 283 -10.85 24.62 -7.42
CA THR A 283 -11.21 25.46 -8.56
C THR A 283 -10.26 25.25 -9.73
N ARG A 284 -10.72 25.59 -10.94
CA ARG A 284 -9.88 25.59 -12.14
C ARG A 284 -8.63 26.47 -11.96
N ASP A 285 -8.81 27.67 -11.40
CA ASP A 285 -7.71 28.62 -11.19
C ASP A 285 -6.68 28.09 -10.19
N GLN A 286 -7.11 27.44 -9.10
CA GLN A 286 -6.20 26.81 -8.14
C GLN A 286 -5.36 25.69 -8.79
N VAL A 287 -5.96 24.93 -9.72
CA VAL A 287 -5.21 23.90 -10.47
C VAL A 287 -4.17 24.54 -11.38
N ILE A 288 -4.54 25.61 -12.09
CA ILE A 288 -3.63 26.34 -12.96
C ILE A 288 -2.46 26.93 -12.16
N GLU A 289 -2.75 27.57 -11.02
CA GLU A 289 -1.75 28.26 -10.22
C GLU A 289 -0.83 27.32 -9.44
N HIS A 290 -1.37 26.25 -8.86
CA HIS A 290 -0.61 25.42 -7.89
C HIS A 290 -0.32 24.00 -8.37
N HIS A 291 -0.98 23.55 -9.45
CA HIS A 291 -0.90 22.17 -9.90
C HIS A 291 -0.61 21.99 -11.40
N THR A 292 -0.37 23.09 -12.12
CA THR A 292 0.18 23.07 -13.48
C THR A 292 1.67 23.35 -13.44
N ARG A 293 2.48 22.42 -13.94
CA ARG A 293 3.93 22.60 -14.06
C ARG A 293 4.25 23.59 -15.18
N PRO A 294 5.21 24.51 -14.99
CA PRO A 294 5.71 25.37 -16.05
C PRO A 294 6.14 24.58 -17.29
N LEU A 295 6.72 23.39 -17.12
CA LEU A 295 7.11 22.52 -18.21
C LEU A 295 5.92 22.17 -19.12
N ALA A 296 4.75 21.84 -18.54
CA ALA A 296 3.58 21.52 -19.33
C ALA A 296 3.01 22.76 -20.04
N GLN A 297 3.01 23.90 -19.35
CA GLN A 297 2.60 25.18 -19.92
C GLN A 297 3.48 25.58 -21.11
N THR A 298 4.80 25.46 -21.00
CA THR A 298 5.74 25.75 -22.10
C THR A 298 5.56 24.80 -23.28
N LEU A 299 5.23 23.53 -23.03
CA LEU A 299 5.10 22.53 -24.09
C LEU A 299 3.79 22.62 -24.87
N PHE A 300 2.68 22.96 -24.20
CA PHE A 300 1.33 22.85 -24.79
C PHE A 300 0.44 24.07 -24.56
N GLY A 301 0.73 24.87 -23.54
CA GLY A 301 -0.06 26.03 -23.21
C GLY A 301 0.26 27.23 -24.10
N ASP A 302 -0.63 28.21 -24.07
CA ASP A 302 -0.50 29.48 -24.75
C ASP A 302 0.19 30.53 -23.86
N SER A 303 0.39 31.72 -24.43
CA SER A 303 1.00 32.86 -23.73
C SER A 303 0.11 33.46 -22.63
N SER A 304 -1.17 33.08 -22.54
CA SER A 304 -2.07 33.58 -21.50
C SER A 304 -1.80 32.92 -20.15
N GLY A 305 -1.29 31.68 -20.14
CA GLY A 305 -1.07 30.93 -18.90
C GLY A 305 -2.36 30.48 -18.21
N ARG A 306 -3.53 30.65 -18.87
CA ARG A 306 -4.85 30.42 -18.23
C ARG A 306 -5.50 29.11 -18.58
N GLN A 307 -4.81 28.19 -19.26
CA GLN A 307 -5.37 26.88 -19.63
C GLN A 307 -5.11 25.85 -18.53
N ALA A 308 -6.13 25.10 -18.15
CA ALA A 308 -5.96 23.92 -17.31
C ALA A 308 -5.41 22.78 -18.17
N ILE A 309 -4.32 22.15 -17.71
CA ILE A 309 -3.72 20.99 -18.37
C ILE A 309 -3.97 19.76 -17.52
N LEU A 310 -4.86 18.88 -17.99
CA LEU A 310 -5.23 17.65 -17.31
C LEU A 310 -4.59 16.44 -18.01
N VAL A 311 -4.14 15.47 -17.23
CA VAL A 311 -3.60 14.20 -17.73
C VAL A 311 -4.54 13.06 -17.32
N LEU A 312 -5.05 12.33 -18.31
CA LEU A 312 -6.07 11.29 -18.08
C LEU A 312 -5.54 9.91 -18.50
N ASP A 313 -5.87 8.90 -17.70
CA ASP A 313 -5.59 7.51 -18.03
C ASP A 313 -6.57 6.55 -17.34
N GLY A 314 -6.88 5.46 -18.02
CA GLY A 314 -7.66 4.36 -17.46
C GLY A 314 -6.78 3.45 -16.60
N THR A 315 -7.14 3.25 -15.33
CA THR A 315 -6.54 2.19 -14.52
C THR A 315 -7.43 0.95 -14.52
N TYR A 316 -6.95 -0.16 -13.95
CA TYR A 316 -7.72 -1.40 -13.88
C TYR A 316 -7.68 -2.02 -12.49
N ILE A 317 -8.82 -2.50 -12.02
CA ILE A 317 -8.95 -3.23 -10.76
C ILE A 317 -9.35 -4.66 -11.09
N TYR A 318 -8.47 -5.62 -10.77
CA TYR A 318 -8.74 -7.02 -11.04
C TYR A 318 -9.82 -7.55 -10.12
N ILE A 319 -10.73 -8.34 -10.69
CA ILE A 319 -11.82 -8.96 -9.96
C ILE A 319 -11.85 -10.47 -10.22
N LYS A 320 -12.45 -11.22 -9.30
CA LYS A 320 -12.69 -12.65 -9.50
C LYS A 320 -13.67 -12.88 -10.64
N LYS A 321 -13.50 -14.02 -11.33
CA LYS A 321 -14.46 -14.55 -12.30
C LYS A 321 -15.86 -14.58 -11.67
N SER A 322 -16.85 -14.08 -12.40
CA SER A 322 -18.24 -14.05 -11.97
C SER A 322 -19.02 -15.26 -12.50
N GLY A 323 -19.92 -15.79 -11.68
CA GLY A 323 -20.92 -16.77 -12.13
C GLY A 323 -22.03 -16.15 -13.00
N ASN A 324 -22.15 -14.81 -13.01
CA ASN A 324 -23.03 -14.12 -13.96
C ASN A 324 -22.32 -13.99 -15.30
N PHE A 325 -22.69 -14.83 -16.27
CA PHE A 325 -22.01 -14.91 -17.57
C PHE A 325 -22.05 -13.62 -18.39
N ARG A 326 -23.14 -12.83 -18.29
CA ARG A 326 -23.21 -11.52 -18.97
C ARG A 326 -22.16 -10.57 -18.40
N PHE A 327 -22.16 -10.42 -17.07
CA PHE A 327 -21.18 -9.58 -16.39
C PHE A 327 -19.75 -10.09 -16.60
N GLN A 328 -19.54 -11.41 -16.59
CA GLN A 328 -18.25 -12.04 -16.87
C GLN A 328 -17.70 -11.62 -18.24
N ARG A 329 -18.53 -11.59 -19.29
CA ARG A 329 -18.11 -11.12 -20.62
C ARG A 329 -17.80 -9.62 -20.62
N GLN A 330 -18.63 -8.81 -19.97
CA GLN A 330 -18.44 -7.35 -19.90
C GLN A 330 -17.21 -6.93 -19.07
N SER A 331 -16.87 -7.71 -18.05
CA SER A 331 -15.70 -7.45 -17.20
C SER A 331 -14.42 -8.11 -17.70
N PHE A 332 -14.43 -8.93 -18.75
CA PHE A 332 -13.22 -9.54 -19.27
C PHE A 332 -12.44 -8.58 -20.18
N SER A 333 -11.16 -8.36 -19.89
CA SER A 333 -10.25 -7.63 -20.76
C SER A 333 -9.41 -8.61 -21.58
N PHE A 334 -9.56 -8.59 -22.90
CA PHE A 334 -8.71 -9.37 -23.81
C PHE A 334 -7.24 -8.94 -23.70
N HIS A 335 -6.98 -7.63 -23.63
CA HIS A 335 -5.62 -7.09 -23.48
C HIS A 335 -4.90 -7.57 -22.21
N LYS A 336 -5.63 -7.73 -21.10
CA LYS A 336 -5.04 -8.22 -19.83
C LYS A 336 -5.24 -9.72 -19.59
N GLY A 337 -6.01 -10.40 -20.43
CA GLY A 337 -6.35 -11.82 -20.28
C GLY A 337 -7.12 -12.18 -19.01
N ARG A 338 -7.82 -11.22 -18.37
CA ARG A 338 -8.54 -11.48 -17.10
C ARG A 338 -9.68 -10.49 -16.80
N PRO A 339 -10.59 -10.84 -15.87
CA PRO A 339 -11.64 -9.95 -15.42
C PRO A 339 -11.13 -8.74 -14.63
N LEU A 340 -11.64 -7.56 -14.99
CA LEU A 340 -11.34 -6.29 -14.34
C LEU A 340 -12.49 -5.30 -14.48
N VAL A 341 -12.43 -4.21 -13.72
CA VAL A 341 -13.21 -2.99 -13.96
C VAL A 341 -12.26 -1.81 -14.10
N LYS A 342 -12.70 -0.74 -14.77
CA LYS A 342 -11.86 0.39 -15.17
C LYS A 342 -12.28 1.70 -14.50
N PRO A 343 -11.53 2.22 -13.53
CA PRO A 343 -11.63 3.61 -13.11
C PRO A 343 -10.91 4.53 -14.10
N MET A 344 -11.47 5.70 -14.39
CA MET A 344 -10.80 6.76 -15.14
C MET A 344 -10.15 7.73 -14.16
N VAL A 345 -8.83 7.88 -14.21
CA VAL A 345 -8.06 8.73 -13.31
C VAL A 345 -7.73 10.04 -14.02
N ILE A 346 -8.03 11.16 -13.39
CA ILE A 346 -7.79 12.51 -13.89
C ILE A 346 -6.86 13.22 -12.91
N VAL A 347 -5.67 13.60 -13.37
CA VAL A 347 -4.67 14.30 -12.56
C VAL A 347 -4.21 15.59 -13.23
N SER A 348 -3.66 16.49 -12.43
CA SER A 348 -2.89 17.63 -12.92
C SER A 348 -1.50 17.20 -13.42
N THR A 349 -0.71 18.14 -13.94
CA THR A 349 0.66 17.88 -14.41
C THR A 349 1.69 17.75 -13.28
N THR A 350 1.34 18.10 -12.04
CA THR A 350 2.08 17.74 -10.81
C THR A 350 1.69 16.37 -10.24
N GLY A 351 0.63 15.76 -10.79
CA GLY A 351 0.10 14.48 -10.36
C GLY A 351 -0.88 14.56 -9.19
N TYR A 352 -1.40 15.76 -8.91
CA TYR A 352 -2.49 15.95 -7.97
C TYR A 352 -3.79 15.35 -8.54
N PHE A 353 -4.52 14.57 -7.74
CA PHE A 353 -5.75 13.92 -8.21
C PHE A 353 -6.90 14.93 -8.28
N ILE A 354 -7.38 15.24 -9.48
CA ILE A 354 -8.55 16.10 -9.65
C ILE A 354 -9.82 15.30 -9.39
N SER A 355 -9.98 14.18 -10.10
CA SER A 355 -11.09 13.24 -9.88
C SER A 355 -10.72 11.82 -10.30
N VAL A 356 -11.50 10.86 -9.80
CA VAL A 356 -11.50 9.48 -10.29
C VAL A 356 -12.93 9.03 -10.52
N LEU A 357 -13.24 8.66 -11.77
CA LEU A 357 -14.58 8.38 -12.24
C LEU A 357 -14.79 6.88 -12.52
N GLY A 358 -16.05 6.43 -12.44
CA GLY A 358 -16.44 5.04 -12.60
C GLY A 358 -16.48 4.26 -11.28
N PRO A 359 -16.24 2.93 -11.29
CA PRO A 359 -15.59 2.17 -12.36
C PRO A 359 -16.53 1.75 -13.51
N TYR A 360 -15.97 1.56 -14.70
CA TYR A 360 -16.61 1.14 -15.95
C TYR A 360 -16.29 -0.32 -16.30
N PHE A 361 -17.02 -0.89 -17.27
CA PHE A 361 -16.76 -2.26 -17.74
C PHE A 361 -15.44 -2.36 -18.49
N ALA A 362 -14.81 -3.54 -18.46
CA ALA A 362 -13.55 -3.79 -19.16
C ALA A 362 -13.68 -3.69 -20.69
N THR A 363 -14.86 -3.98 -21.22
CA THR A 363 -15.17 -3.88 -22.65
C THR A 363 -15.26 -2.45 -23.16
N ASN A 364 -15.42 -1.46 -22.28
CA ASN A 364 -15.37 -0.06 -22.68
C ASN A 364 -13.91 0.35 -22.88
N ASN A 365 -13.55 0.78 -24.09
CA ASN A 365 -12.25 1.38 -24.35
C ASN A 365 -12.18 2.79 -23.72
N ASP A 366 -10.97 3.33 -23.61
CA ASP A 366 -10.75 4.53 -22.80
C ASP A 366 -11.38 5.78 -23.47
N ALA A 367 -11.39 5.84 -24.81
CA ALA A 367 -12.16 6.83 -25.58
C ALA A 367 -13.66 6.81 -25.28
N SER A 368 -14.30 5.63 -25.30
CA SER A 368 -15.73 5.49 -25.03
C SER A 368 -16.10 5.88 -23.60
N ILE A 369 -15.19 5.63 -22.65
CA ILE A 369 -15.35 6.05 -21.25
C ILE A 369 -15.27 7.57 -21.15
N LEU A 370 -14.26 8.20 -21.76
CA LEU A 370 -14.12 9.66 -21.76
C LEU A 370 -15.31 10.34 -22.43
N ASN A 371 -15.73 9.85 -23.59
CA ASN A 371 -16.91 10.39 -24.28
C ASN A 371 -18.16 10.27 -23.41
N HIS A 372 -18.35 9.16 -22.67
CA HIS A 372 -19.46 9.03 -21.73
C HIS A 372 -19.35 10.04 -20.57
N ILE A 373 -18.18 10.17 -19.96
CA ILE A 373 -17.92 11.14 -18.87
C ILE A 373 -18.31 12.55 -19.30
N MET A 374 -17.81 12.97 -20.47
CA MET A 374 -18.09 14.28 -21.02
C MET A 374 -19.56 14.40 -21.42
N LYS A 375 -20.15 13.43 -22.14
CA LYS A 375 -21.57 13.47 -22.58
C LYS A 375 -22.56 13.53 -21.44
N SER A 376 -22.34 12.74 -20.39
CA SER A 376 -23.20 12.67 -19.22
C SER A 376 -22.88 13.73 -18.17
N ASN A 377 -21.91 14.61 -18.43
CA ASN A 377 -21.45 15.65 -17.51
C ASN A 377 -21.17 15.09 -16.10
N VAL A 378 -20.43 13.97 -16.03
CA VAL A 378 -20.16 13.28 -14.76
C VAL A 378 -19.38 14.22 -13.84
N GLU A 379 -19.85 14.37 -12.59
CA GLU A 379 -19.30 15.33 -11.61
C GLU A 379 -19.21 16.77 -12.14
N ASP A 380 -20.15 17.18 -12.99
CA ASP A 380 -20.25 18.53 -13.55
C ASP A 380 -18.97 19.01 -14.27
N ILE A 381 -18.16 18.08 -14.78
CA ILE A 381 -16.86 18.36 -15.43
C ILE A 381 -16.93 19.46 -16.49
N ARG A 382 -18.03 19.56 -17.26
CA ARG A 382 -18.20 20.59 -18.30
C ARG A 382 -18.34 22.01 -17.76
N THR A 383 -18.72 22.16 -16.50
CA THR A 383 -18.74 23.47 -15.83
C THR A 383 -17.38 23.82 -15.24
N TRP A 384 -16.52 22.82 -15.06
CA TRP A 384 -15.18 22.99 -14.52
C TRP A 384 -14.16 23.29 -15.61
N VAL A 385 -14.22 22.60 -16.75
CA VAL A 385 -13.34 22.85 -17.91
C VAL A 385 -13.83 24.06 -18.72
N ALA A 386 -12.89 24.77 -19.34
CA ALA A 386 -13.16 25.91 -20.22
C ALA A 386 -12.69 25.64 -21.65
N GLU A 387 -13.12 26.51 -22.57
CA GLU A 387 -12.58 26.59 -23.93
C GLU A 387 -11.05 26.67 -23.88
N ASP A 388 -10.39 26.01 -24.83
CA ASP A 388 -8.94 25.89 -24.99
C ASP A 388 -8.21 25.08 -23.89
N ASP A 389 -8.88 24.51 -22.89
CA ASP A 389 -8.23 23.60 -21.93
C ASP A 389 -7.63 22.37 -22.61
N ILE A 390 -6.57 21.81 -22.02
CA ILE A 390 -5.73 20.79 -22.66
C ILE A 390 -5.84 19.45 -21.93
N PHE A 391 -6.18 18.40 -22.66
CA PHE A 391 -6.19 17.02 -22.18
C PHE A 391 -5.01 16.26 -22.79
N VAL A 392 -4.04 15.88 -21.95
CA VAL A 392 -2.91 15.03 -22.32
C VAL A 392 -3.30 13.58 -22.07
N VAL A 393 -3.47 12.80 -23.14
CA VAL A 393 -4.00 11.44 -23.05
C VAL A 393 -3.17 10.44 -23.85
N ASP A 394 -3.43 9.15 -23.66
CA ASP A 394 -2.75 8.09 -24.40
C ASP A 394 -3.40 7.85 -25.78
N ARG A 395 -2.81 6.95 -26.57
CA ARG A 395 -3.34 6.64 -27.92
C ARG A 395 -4.68 5.91 -27.91
N GLY A 396 -5.10 5.34 -26.79
CA GLY A 396 -6.38 4.67 -26.60
C GLY A 396 -7.58 5.63 -26.61
N PHE A 397 -7.34 6.95 -26.56
CA PHE A 397 -8.36 8.00 -26.62
C PHE A 397 -8.56 8.59 -28.03
N ARG A 398 -7.98 7.98 -29.07
CA ARG A 398 -8.08 8.45 -30.46
C ARG A 398 -9.51 8.78 -30.90
N ASP A 399 -10.46 7.92 -30.53
CA ASP A 399 -11.86 8.06 -30.95
C ASP A 399 -12.62 9.15 -30.14
N SER A 400 -11.94 9.86 -29.23
CA SER A 400 -12.46 11.00 -28.51
C SER A 400 -12.02 12.35 -29.08
N LEU A 401 -10.99 12.40 -29.94
CA LEU A 401 -10.36 13.67 -30.33
C LEU A 401 -11.34 14.65 -30.98
N VAL A 402 -12.10 14.20 -31.99
CA VAL A 402 -13.11 15.03 -32.69
C VAL A 402 -14.14 15.56 -31.69
N TYR A 403 -14.58 14.72 -30.77
CA TYR A 403 -15.59 15.10 -29.79
C TYR A 403 -15.05 16.07 -28.72
N LEU A 404 -13.76 15.97 -28.36
CA LEU A 404 -13.13 16.93 -27.46
C LEU A 404 -12.95 18.29 -28.14
N GLU A 405 -12.56 18.30 -29.42
CA GLU A 405 -12.43 19.51 -30.23
C GLU A 405 -13.79 20.22 -30.40
N GLU A 406 -14.88 19.49 -30.63
CA GLU A 406 -16.26 20.02 -30.62
C GLU A 406 -16.67 20.67 -29.28
N LEU A 407 -16.01 20.30 -28.17
CA LEU A 407 -16.22 20.88 -26.84
C LEU A 407 -15.23 22.02 -26.53
N GLY A 408 -14.41 22.43 -27.50
CA GLY A 408 -13.37 23.45 -27.31
C GLY A 408 -12.16 22.95 -26.54
N ILE A 409 -11.99 21.64 -26.35
CA ILE A 409 -10.88 21.04 -25.58
C ILE A 409 -9.78 20.54 -26.53
N LYS A 410 -8.55 20.99 -26.29
CA LYS A 410 -7.37 20.56 -27.04
C LYS A 410 -6.88 19.21 -26.51
N ALA A 411 -6.74 18.22 -27.38
CA ALA A 411 -6.32 16.88 -26.98
C ALA A 411 -4.91 16.54 -27.52
N GLU A 412 -3.97 16.33 -26.61
CA GLU A 412 -2.58 16.02 -26.91
C GLU A 412 -2.31 14.52 -26.74
N ILE A 413 -1.96 13.85 -27.84
CA ILE A 413 -1.69 12.39 -27.86
C ILE A 413 -0.38 12.05 -28.59
N PRO A 414 0.28 10.94 -28.22
CA PRO A 414 1.43 10.48 -28.99
C PRO A 414 1.00 10.10 -30.41
N SER A 415 1.80 10.48 -31.40
CA SER A 415 1.48 10.24 -32.81
C SER A 415 1.38 8.75 -33.14
N PHE A 416 0.56 8.46 -34.14
CA PHE A 416 0.45 7.12 -34.72
C PHE A 416 1.58 6.88 -35.72
N MET A 417 1.93 5.61 -35.88
CA MET A 417 2.77 5.18 -36.99
C MET A 417 1.84 4.87 -38.16
N GLU A 418 2.18 5.36 -39.35
CA GLU A 418 1.41 5.07 -40.55
C GLU A 418 1.49 3.57 -40.90
N LYS A 419 0.45 3.08 -41.55
CA LYS A 419 0.34 1.65 -41.87
C LYS A 419 1.41 1.28 -42.89
N GLY A 420 2.24 0.28 -42.57
CA GLY A 420 3.34 -0.19 -43.42
C GLY A 420 4.68 0.42 -43.08
N GLU A 421 4.71 1.51 -42.32
CA GLU A 421 5.95 2.17 -41.91
C GLU A 421 6.66 1.41 -40.79
N LYS A 422 8.00 1.44 -40.83
CA LYS A 422 8.85 0.83 -39.79
C LYS A 422 9.27 1.82 -38.71
N GLN A 423 9.18 3.12 -39.00
CA GLN A 423 9.62 4.21 -38.13
C GLN A 423 8.70 5.43 -38.27
N MET A 424 8.60 6.23 -37.22
CA MET A 424 7.88 7.52 -37.24
C MET A 424 8.73 8.61 -37.92
N THR A 425 8.08 9.58 -38.56
CA THR A 425 8.77 10.81 -39.02
C THR A 425 9.41 11.54 -37.82
N THR A 426 10.41 12.38 -38.09
CA THR A 426 11.09 13.14 -37.03
C THR A 426 10.11 14.00 -36.24
N ASP A 427 9.21 14.70 -36.93
CA ASP A 427 8.19 15.55 -36.31
C ASP A 427 7.22 14.73 -35.44
N ALA A 428 6.70 13.61 -35.95
CA ALA A 428 5.81 12.74 -35.19
C ALA A 428 6.51 12.12 -33.96
N ALA A 429 7.79 11.75 -34.10
CA ALA A 429 8.58 11.20 -33.01
C ALA A 429 8.92 12.27 -31.95
N ASN A 430 9.17 13.51 -32.37
CA ASN A 430 9.36 14.68 -31.50
C ASN A 430 8.07 15.01 -30.74
N LEU A 431 6.93 15.17 -31.43
CA LEU A 431 5.63 15.44 -30.80
C LEU A 431 5.26 14.36 -29.78
N SER A 432 5.45 13.09 -30.14
CA SER A 432 5.26 11.96 -29.22
C SER A 432 6.15 12.07 -27.97
N ARG A 433 7.37 12.60 -28.11
CA ARG A 433 8.25 12.81 -26.96
C ARG A 433 7.74 13.91 -26.03
N LEU A 434 7.21 15.01 -26.58
CA LEU A 434 6.60 16.10 -25.79
C LEU A 434 5.43 15.55 -24.96
N VAL A 435 4.51 14.83 -25.60
CA VAL A 435 3.34 14.25 -24.92
C VAL A 435 3.77 13.27 -23.83
N THR A 436 4.68 12.35 -24.15
CA THR A 436 5.18 11.38 -23.15
C THR A 436 6.00 12.00 -22.03
N LYS A 437 6.53 13.23 -22.21
CA LYS A 437 7.23 13.97 -21.15
C LYS A 437 6.30 14.44 -20.04
N ILE A 438 5.02 14.68 -20.36
CA ILE A 438 4.01 15.06 -19.37
C ILE A 438 3.21 13.83 -18.92
N ARG A 439 2.80 12.96 -19.86
CA ARG A 439 1.90 11.83 -19.60
C ARG A 439 2.39 10.84 -18.54
N TRP A 440 3.71 10.69 -18.31
CA TRP A 440 4.23 9.78 -17.27
C TRP A 440 3.66 10.04 -15.86
N ILE A 441 3.18 11.26 -15.61
CA ILE A 441 2.66 11.65 -14.30
C ILE A 441 1.41 10.83 -13.91
N VAL A 442 0.50 10.57 -14.86
CA VAL A 442 -0.70 9.76 -14.58
C VAL A 442 -0.36 8.28 -14.43
N GLU A 443 0.68 7.77 -15.10
CA GLU A 443 1.20 6.42 -14.86
C GLU A 443 1.72 6.28 -13.42
N SER A 444 2.38 7.32 -12.91
CA SER A 444 2.89 7.36 -11.54
C SER A 444 1.75 7.52 -10.52
N ALA A 445 0.70 8.26 -10.86
CA ALA A 445 -0.52 8.34 -10.07
C ALA A 445 -1.24 6.98 -9.98
N ASN A 446 -1.36 6.29 -11.12
CA ASN A 446 -1.87 4.92 -11.17
C ASN A 446 -1.02 3.97 -10.32
N ALA A 447 0.31 4.06 -10.40
CA ALA A 447 1.20 3.28 -9.54
C ALA A 447 1.01 3.60 -8.05
N ARG A 448 0.83 4.87 -7.69
CA ARG A 448 0.57 5.31 -6.31
C ARG A 448 -0.74 4.73 -5.75
N ILE A 449 -1.81 4.68 -6.56
CA ILE A 449 -3.04 3.96 -6.18
C ILE A 449 -2.74 2.48 -5.92
N LYS A 450 -1.90 1.84 -6.75
CA LYS A 450 -1.54 0.41 -6.60
C LYS A 450 -0.61 0.10 -5.41
N GLN A 451 0.08 1.10 -4.85
CA GLN A 451 0.82 0.93 -3.60
C GLN A 451 -0.10 0.63 -2.41
N TRP A 452 -1.39 0.97 -2.51
CA TRP A 452 -2.43 0.48 -1.60
C TRP A 452 -2.81 -0.93 -2.04
N LYS A 453 -2.09 -1.93 -1.49
CA LYS A 453 -2.05 -3.31 -2.01
C LYS A 453 -3.42 -3.94 -2.19
N TYR A 454 -4.41 -3.54 -1.39
CA TYR A 454 -5.79 -3.97 -1.58
C TYR A 454 -6.31 -3.76 -3.02
N LEU A 455 -5.99 -2.62 -3.63
CA LEU A 455 -6.40 -2.27 -5.01
C LEU A 455 -5.49 -2.91 -6.08
N GLY A 456 -4.37 -3.52 -5.67
CA GLY A 456 -3.53 -4.38 -6.52
C GLY A 456 -3.95 -5.85 -6.52
N HIS A 457 -4.73 -6.28 -5.53
CA HIS A 457 -5.22 -7.66 -5.41
C HIS A 457 -6.38 -7.97 -6.37
N ILE A 458 -6.65 -9.26 -6.57
CA ILE A 458 -7.85 -9.74 -7.25
C ILE A 458 -9.03 -9.70 -6.27
N LEU A 459 -9.91 -8.72 -6.44
CA LEU A 459 -11.02 -8.48 -5.52
C LEU A 459 -12.20 -9.46 -5.74
N PRO A 460 -12.85 -9.94 -4.67
CA PRO A 460 -14.04 -10.78 -4.81
C PRO A 460 -15.25 -9.94 -5.28
N SER A 461 -16.17 -10.55 -6.02
CA SER A 461 -17.31 -9.84 -6.65
C SER A 461 -18.17 -9.04 -5.67
N SER A 462 -18.25 -9.48 -4.40
CA SER A 462 -18.91 -8.74 -3.31
C SER A 462 -18.35 -7.33 -3.03
N GLN A 463 -17.16 -7.00 -3.52
CA GLN A 463 -16.51 -5.71 -3.31
C GLN A 463 -16.69 -4.75 -4.49
N ILE A 464 -17.19 -5.22 -5.64
CA ILE A 464 -17.35 -4.41 -6.85
C ILE A 464 -18.12 -3.11 -6.59
N PRO A 465 -19.26 -3.11 -5.87
CA PRO A 465 -20.02 -1.89 -5.61
C PRO A 465 -19.25 -0.82 -4.82
N PHE A 466 -18.12 -1.16 -4.20
CA PHE A 466 -17.35 -0.28 -3.33
C PHE A 466 -15.96 0.05 -3.90
N ILE A 467 -15.63 -0.44 -5.10
CA ILE A 467 -14.31 -0.19 -5.73
C ILE A 467 -14.11 1.31 -5.96
N GLY A 468 -15.12 2.01 -6.48
CA GLY A 468 -15.09 3.47 -6.67
C GLY A 468 -14.78 4.19 -5.36
N ASP A 469 -15.53 3.87 -4.29
CA ASP A 469 -15.32 4.42 -2.96
C ASP A 469 -13.90 4.23 -2.44
N PHE A 470 -13.35 3.02 -2.54
CA PHE A 470 -12.00 2.75 -2.06
C PHE A 470 -10.93 3.53 -2.82
N ILE A 471 -11.09 3.70 -4.13
CA ILE A 471 -10.14 4.47 -4.92
C ILE A 471 -10.26 5.96 -4.60
N LYS A 472 -11.47 6.51 -4.51
CA LYS A 472 -11.69 7.90 -4.12
C LYS A 472 -11.05 8.20 -2.76
N ILE A 473 -11.28 7.36 -1.75
CA ILE A 473 -10.64 7.49 -0.44
C ILE A 473 -9.10 7.44 -0.55
N VAL A 474 -8.55 6.50 -1.32
CA VAL A 474 -7.09 6.40 -1.52
C VAL A 474 -6.52 7.66 -2.19
N CYS A 475 -7.18 8.18 -3.21
CA CYS A 475 -6.79 9.41 -3.88
C CYS A 475 -6.88 10.62 -2.94
N SER A 476 -7.95 10.72 -2.12
CA SER A 476 -8.08 11.77 -1.09
C SER A 476 -6.96 11.69 -0.05
N ILE A 477 -6.62 10.49 0.41
CA ILE A 477 -5.46 10.27 1.29
C ILE A 477 -4.16 10.74 0.62
N CYS A 478 -3.98 10.44 -0.67
CA CYS A 478 -2.78 10.84 -1.40
C CYS A 478 -2.68 12.36 -1.54
N ASN A 479 -3.76 13.04 -1.94
CA ASN A 479 -3.78 14.51 -2.06
C ASN A 479 -3.52 15.20 -0.72
N ARG A 480 -4.11 14.69 0.36
CA ARG A 480 -4.02 15.34 1.67
C ARG A 480 -2.69 15.13 2.40
N TYR A 481 -2.13 13.92 2.31
CA TYR A 481 -1.02 13.52 3.18
C TYR A 481 0.25 13.10 2.46
N SER A 482 0.21 12.87 1.14
CA SER A 482 1.39 12.47 0.39
C SER A 482 2.07 13.67 -0.24
N LYS A 483 3.39 13.59 -0.40
CA LYS A 483 4.13 14.56 -1.21
C LYS A 483 3.66 14.51 -2.68
N PRO A 484 3.67 15.65 -3.40
CA PRO A 484 3.39 15.69 -4.83
C PRO A 484 4.20 14.64 -5.61
N LEU A 485 3.63 14.11 -6.71
CA LEU A 485 4.36 13.17 -7.57
C LEU A 485 5.51 13.87 -8.31
N SER A 486 5.32 15.16 -8.59
CA SER A 486 6.32 16.03 -9.16
C SER A 486 6.14 17.43 -8.59
N SER A 487 7.15 17.94 -7.89
CA SER A 487 7.17 19.32 -7.43
C SER A 487 7.63 20.30 -8.52
N GLY A 488 8.39 19.82 -9.51
CA GLY A 488 9.01 20.69 -10.52
C GLY A 488 10.00 21.69 -9.91
N ASP A 489 10.69 22.40 -10.78
CA ASP A 489 11.43 23.62 -10.48
C ASP A 489 11.14 24.58 -11.65
N GLU A 490 10.77 25.83 -11.36
CA GLU A 490 10.23 26.72 -12.39
C GLU A 490 11.25 27.03 -13.48
N GLU A 491 12.47 27.39 -13.08
CA GLU A 491 13.57 27.72 -13.99
C GLU A 491 13.96 26.50 -14.82
N GLN A 492 14.23 25.35 -14.18
CA GLN A 492 14.59 24.13 -14.89
C GLN A 492 13.47 23.63 -15.80
N ASP A 493 12.20 23.80 -15.41
CA ASP A 493 11.06 23.39 -16.21
C ASP A 493 10.89 24.26 -17.45
N GLN A 494 11.09 25.57 -17.33
CA GLN A 494 11.05 26.51 -18.45
C GLN A 494 12.23 26.30 -19.41
N GLU A 495 13.45 26.14 -18.88
CA GLU A 495 14.63 25.84 -19.68
C GLU A 495 14.46 24.54 -20.47
N LEU A 496 14.04 23.47 -19.80
CA LEU A 496 13.81 22.18 -20.42
C LEU A 496 12.67 22.23 -21.44
N GLY A 497 11.57 22.91 -21.11
CA GLY A 497 10.43 23.10 -22.01
C GLY A 497 10.85 23.82 -23.28
N THR A 498 11.54 24.96 -23.13
CA THR A 498 12.04 25.77 -24.24
C THR A 498 12.99 24.98 -25.13
N LYS A 499 13.93 24.25 -24.53
CA LYS A 499 14.84 23.35 -25.25
C LYS A 499 14.08 22.30 -26.03
N MET A 500 13.07 21.66 -25.42
CA MET A 500 12.28 20.61 -26.08
C MET A 500 11.44 21.15 -27.24
N VAL A 501 10.83 22.34 -27.10
CA VAL A 501 10.08 23.02 -28.19
C VAL A 501 11.02 23.47 -29.32
N PHE A 502 12.20 23.98 -28.98
CA PHE A 502 13.21 24.33 -29.98
C PHE A 502 13.63 23.10 -30.79
N LEU A 503 14.00 22.01 -30.10
CA LEU A 503 14.40 20.76 -30.74
C LEU A 503 13.26 20.13 -31.55
N SER A 504 12.00 20.24 -31.09
CA SER A 504 10.89 19.61 -31.81
C SER A 504 10.66 20.17 -33.21
N LYS A 505 11.14 21.39 -33.48
CA LYS A 505 11.08 22.07 -34.78
C LYS A 505 12.27 21.76 -35.69
N GLN A 506 13.27 21.02 -35.19
CA GLN A 506 14.47 20.68 -35.95
C GLN A 506 14.28 19.37 -36.72
N VAL A 507 14.86 19.33 -37.92
CA VAL A 507 15.04 18.10 -38.69
C VAL A 507 16.19 17.26 -38.11
N ASN A 508 16.17 15.95 -38.36
CA ASN A 508 17.30 15.09 -37.99
C ASN A 508 18.28 15.02 -39.16
N SER A 509 19.29 15.90 -39.14
CA SER A 509 20.32 15.98 -40.18
C SER A 509 21.12 14.68 -40.34
N LEU A 510 21.40 13.98 -39.24
CA LEU A 510 22.10 12.69 -39.30
C LEU A 510 21.23 11.60 -39.95
N LYS A 511 19.92 11.63 -39.72
CA LYS A 511 18.97 10.76 -40.44
C LYS A 511 19.03 11.03 -41.96
N GLN A 512 18.94 12.30 -42.37
CA GLN A 512 19.02 12.68 -43.79
C GLN A 512 20.31 12.17 -44.42
N LYS A 513 21.45 12.44 -43.78
CA LYS A 513 22.76 11.95 -44.23
C LYS A 513 22.79 10.42 -44.37
N VAL A 514 22.32 9.69 -43.35
CA VAL A 514 22.31 8.21 -43.38
C VAL A 514 21.45 7.68 -44.53
N GLU A 515 20.32 8.33 -44.81
CA GLU A 515 19.40 7.91 -45.87
C GLU A 515 19.90 8.28 -47.27
N GLU A 516 20.43 9.48 -47.46
CA GLU A 516 20.97 10.00 -48.73
C GLU A 516 22.25 9.28 -49.17
N GLU A 517 23.17 9.03 -48.22
CA GLU A 517 24.43 8.34 -48.50
C GLU A 517 24.32 6.81 -48.40
N HIS A 518 23.13 6.29 -48.03
CA HIS A 518 22.86 4.86 -47.83
C HIS A 518 23.85 4.19 -46.87
N LEU A 519 24.18 4.88 -45.78
CA LEU A 519 25.17 4.47 -44.76
C LEU A 519 24.77 3.21 -43.98
N ASP A 520 23.51 2.81 -44.09
CA ASP A 520 23.01 1.56 -43.52
C ASP A 520 23.42 0.31 -44.29
N ARG A 521 23.69 0.44 -45.60
CA ARG A 521 24.03 -0.66 -46.52
C ARG A 521 25.50 -0.67 -46.92
N ARG A 522 26.14 0.50 -47.02
CA ARG A 522 27.56 0.59 -47.38
C ARG A 522 28.41 0.05 -46.22
N SER A 523 28.95 -1.16 -46.35
CA SER A 523 29.82 -1.76 -45.33
C SER A 523 31.26 -1.25 -45.42
N VAL A 524 31.74 -0.91 -46.63
CA VAL A 524 33.13 -0.55 -46.92
C VAL A 524 33.59 0.72 -46.20
N CYS A 525 32.68 1.66 -45.90
CA CYS A 525 33.01 2.89 -45.19
C CYS A 525 33.13 2.73 -43.67
N TRP A 526 32.99 1.51 -43.14
CA TRP A 526 33.02 1.23 -41.71
C TRP A 526 34.18 0.31 -41.34
N LYS A 527 34.86 0.67 -40.27
CA LYS A 527 35.86 -0.16 -39.61
C LYS A 527 35.36 -0.52 -38.22
N GLU A 528 35.34 -1.82 -37.92
CA GLU A 528 35.07 -2.30 -36.56
C GLU A 528 36.24 -1.95 -35.64
N VAL A 529 35.92 -1.54 -34.41
CA VAL A 529 36.90 -1.16 -33.40
C VAL A 529 36.57 -1.81 -32.06
N ASP A 530 37.61 -2.25 -31.35
CA ASP A 530 37.48 -2.78 -29.99
C ASP A 530 37.20 -1.65 -28.98
N GLU A 531 37.79 -0.47 -29.21
CA GLU A 531 37.64 0.68 -28.32
C GLU A 531 37.56 2.00 -29.10
N VAL A 532 36.67 2.89 -28.64
CA VAL A 532 36.54 4.27 -29.13
C VAL A 532 37.19 5.23 -28.13
N THR A 533 38.46 5.58 -28.31
CA THR A 533 39.24 6.33 -27.31
C THR A 533 38.96 7.84 -27.27
N ASP A 534 38.42 8.40 -28.36
CA ASP A 534 38.18 9.83 -28.55
C ASP A 534 36.73 10.27 -28.26
N PHE A 535 35.88 9.36 -27.78
CA PHE A 535 34.49 9.67 -27.44
C PHE A 535 34.41 10.64 -26.24
N PRO A 536 33.51 11.65 -26.25
CA PRO A 536 33.41 12.64 -25.18
C PRO A 536 33.13 12.00 -23.81
N GLN A 537 33.89 12.42 -22.78
CA GLN A 537 33.56 12.11 -21.39
C GLN A 537 32.43 13.04 -20.94
N LEU A 538 31.33 12.46 -20.48
CA LEU A 538 30.11 13.14 -20.08
C LEU A 538 29.85 12.93 -18.60
N ASP A 539 29.29 13.94 -17.93
CA ASP A 539 28.72 13.80 -16.58
C ASP A 539 27.22 13.45 -16.62
N GLU A 540 26.61 13.23 -15.45
CA GLU A 540 25.19 12.91 -15.35
C GLU A 540 24.27 14.04 -15.83
N GLU A 541 24.68 15.29 -15.66
CA GLU A 541 23.87 16.45 -16.00
C GLU A 541 23.80 16.63 -17.52
N GLN A 542 24.94 16.53 -18.19
CA GLN A 542 25.06 16.50 -19.64
C GLN A 542 24.23 15.35 -20.24
N LEU A 543 24.30 14.15 -19.65
CA LEU A 543 23.49 13.02 -20.08
C LEU A 543 21.99 13.30 -19.94
N ARG A 544 21.54 13.84 -18.78
CA ARG A 544 20.13 14.20 -18.55
C ARG A 544 19.66 15.29 -19.52
N ALA A 545 20.54 16.25 -19.83
CA ALA A 545 20.28 17.32 -20.77
C ALA A 545 20.13 16.77 -22.20
N LEU A 546 20.95 15.81 -22.62
CA LEU A 546 20.89 15.16 -23.93
C LEU A 546 19.64 14.28 -24.07
N THR A 547 19.23 13.55 -23.02
CA THR A 547 18.06 12.66 -23.08
C THR A 547 16.72 13.38 -22.82
N CYS A 548 16.77 14.65 -22.39
CA CYS A 548 15.63 15.41 -21.90
C CYS A 548 14.86 14.65 -20.79
N GLY A 549 15.58 13.92 -19.93
CA GLY A 549 15.02 13.20 -18.78
C GLY A 549 15.68 11.86 -18.46
N SER A 550 15.39 11.34 -17.26
CA SER A 550 16.09 10.18 -16.70
C SER A 550 15.58 8.82 -17.15
N TYR A 551 14.43 8.73 -17.83
CA TYR A 551 13.83 7.43 -18.15
C TYR A 551 14.73 6.57 -19.04
N GLN A 552 15.26 7.12 -20.13
CA GLN A 552 16.16 6.37 -21.02
C GLN A 552 17.49 6.01 -20.34
N LEU A 553 18.01 6.89 -19.47
CA LEU A 553 19.23 6.62 -18.69
C LEU A 553 19.03 5.47 -17.70
N ARG A 554 17.86 5.35 -17.06
CA ARG A 554 17.55 4.21 -16.18
C ARG A 554 17.56 2.85 -16.90
N LEU A 555 17.36 2.84 -18.22
CA LEU A 555 17.41 1.62 -19.03
C LEU A 555 18.82 1.32 -19.56
N ALA A 556 19.72 2.31 -19.56
CA ALA A 556 21.05 2.19 -20.14
C ALA A 556 21.90 1.05 -19.54
N PRO A 557 21.93 0.84 -18.20
CA PRO A 557 22.69 -0.28 -17.63
C PRO A 557 22.20 -1.64 -18.12
N SER A 558 20.89 -1.86 -18.22
CA SER A 558 20.33 -3.14 -18.68
C SER A 558 20.70 -3.43 -20.14
N TYR A 559 20.56 -2.45 -21.02
CA TYR A 559 20.97 -2.59 -22.43
C TYR A 559 22.49 -2.77 -22.59
N THR A 560 23.28 -2.13 -21.73
CA THR A 560 24.74 -2.26 -21.72
C THR A 560 25.14 -3.67 -21.31
N GLN A 561 24.56 -4.19 -20.23
CA GLN A 561 24.82 -5.56 -19.78
C GLN A 561 24.46 -6.59 -20.85
N GLU A 562 23.31 -6.45 -21.52
CA GLU A 562 22.83 -7.41 -22.52
C GLU A 562 23.67 -7.41 -23.80
N HIS A 563 24.13 -6.24 -24.26
CA HIS A 563 24.73 -6.13 -25.59
C HIS A 563 26.20 -5.76 -25.57
N ILE A 564 26.62 -4.85 -24.69
CA ILE A 564 28.01 -4.37 -24.71
C ILE A 564 28.96 -5.38 -24.08
N ASN A 565 28.51 -6.13 -23.07
CA ASN A 565 29.29 -7.24 -22.50
C ASN A 565 29.16 -8.55 -23.29
N GLY A 566 28.29 -8.62 -24.30
CA GLY A 566 27.89 -9.84 -25.00
C GLY A 566 27.94 -9.73 -26.53
N GLU A 567 28.97 -9.09 -27.09
CA GLU A 567 29.26 -8.99 -28.55
C GLU A 567 28.64 -7.81 -29.34
N CYS A 568 28.55 -6.61 -28.77
CA CYS A 568 28.15 -5.42 -29.54
C CYS A 568 29.32 -4.84 -30.36
N SER A 569 29.35 -5.13 -31.67
CA SER A 569 30.31 -4.55 -32.62
C SER A 569 30.12 -3.03 -32.80
N ILE A 570 31.09 -2.21 -32.38
CA ILE A 570 31.11 -0.76 -32.63
C ILE A 570 31.91 -0.50 -33.91
N HIS A 571 31.34 0.26 -34.83
CA HIS A 571 32.00 0.64 -36.07
C HIS A 571 32.22 2.14 -36.16
N VAL A 572 33.41 2.55 -36.60
CA VAL A 572 33.77 3.94 -36.87
C VAL A 572 33.80 4.15 -38.39
N HIS A 573 33.37 5.33 -38.84
CA HIS A 573 33.42 5.69 -40.26
C HIS A 573 34.85 6.03 -40.69
N ASN A 574 35.29 5.56 -41.86
CA ASN A 574 36.67 5.71 -42.33
C ASN A 574 37.06 7.17 -42.66
N GLU A 575 36.13 7.94 -43.22
CA GLU A 575 36.39 9.32 -43.69
C GLU A 575 35.76 10.38 -42.77
N ASP A 576 34.49 10.21 -42.40
CA ASP A 576 33.77 11.10 -41.48
C ASP A 576 34.16 10.85 -40.01
N GLN A 577 35.19 11.57 -39.53
CA GLN A 577 35.68 11.47 -38.15
C GLN A 577 34.58 11.68 -37.11
N GLY A 578 34.57 10.88 -36.04
CA GLY A 578 33.58 10.98 -34.97
C GLY A 578 32.16 10.49 -35.35
N LEU A 579 32.02 9.72 -36.43
CA LEU A 579 30.76 9.05 -36.77
C LEU A 579 30.81 7.57 -36.42
N LEU A 580 29.92 7.13 -35.53
CA LEU A 580 29.76 5.73 -35.13
C LEU A 580 28.54 5.08 -35.79
N ARG A 581 28.62 3.77 -35.98
CA ARG A 581 27.50 2.88 -36.29
C ARG A 581 27.51 1.68 -35.36
N ILE A 582 26.38 1.41 -34.74
CA ILE A 582 26.19 0.31 -33.80
C ILE A 582 24.93 -0.48 -34.18
N ARG A 583 24.94 -1.80 -33.95
CA ARG A 583 23.74 -2.66 -34.00
C ARG A 583 23.38 -3.08 -32.59
N MET A 584 22.11 -2.89 -32.21
CA MET A 584 21.58 -3.31 -30.91
C MET A 584 20.32 -4.12 -31.08
N GLN A 585 20.16 -5.18 -30.29
CA GLN A 585 18.94 -5.97 -30.29
C GLN A 585 17.80 -5.26 -29.57
N SER A 586 16.58 -5.59 -29.97
CA SER A 586 15.36 -5.08 -29.38
C SER A 586 14.99 -5.87 -28.13
N ARG A 587 14.96 -5.22 -26.96
CA ARG A 587 14.43 -5.79 -25.71
C ARG A 587 13.00 -6.34 -25.78
N HIS A 588 12.25 -6.01 -26.83
CA HIS A 588 10.84 -6.39 -26.99
C HIS A 588 10.65 -7.55 -27.96
N VAL A 589 11.61 -7.82 -28.84
CA VAL A 589 11.49 -8.80 -29.92
C VAL A 589 12.89 -9.35 -30.18
N SER A 590 13.14 -10.60 -29.79
CA SER A 590 14.45 -11.25 -29.91
C SER A 590 14.97 -11.29 -31.35
N SER A 591 14.11 -11.49 -32.35
CA SER A 591 14.53 -11.53 -33.76
C SER A 591 14.88 -10.16 -34.36
N LYS A 592 14.69 -9.06 -33.63
CA LYS A 592 14.78 -7.71 -34.18
C LYS A 592 16.02 -6.98 -33.65
N THR A 593 16.86 -6.53 -34.58
CA THR A 593 17.99 -5.64 -34.31
C THR A 593 17.76 -4.28 -34.97
N TYR A 594 18.30 -3.23 -34.36
CA TYR A 594 18.26 -1.87 -34.87
C TYR A 594 19.68 -1.35 -35.09
N GLN A 595 19.91 -0.75 -36.25
CA GLN A 595 21.10 0.07 -36.48
C GLN A 595 20.88 1.47 -35.90
N LEU A 596 21.93 2.01 -35.32
CA LEU A 596 21.99 3.38 -34.84
C LEU A 596 23.31 4.03 -35.18
N TRP A 597 23.30 5.36 -35.23
CA TRP A 597 24.44 6.21 -35.53
C TRP A 597 24.53 7.35 -34.51
N ILE A 598 25.76 7.70 -34.17
CA ILE A 598 26.08 8.81 -33.26
C ILE A 598 27.19 9.61 -33.91
N LYS A 599 26.98 10.92 -34.05
CA LYS A 599 27.99 11.88 -34.49
C LYS A 599 28.46 12.68 -33.27
N TYR A 600 29.78 12.75 -33.08
CA TYR A 600 30.42 13.48 -32.00
C TYR A 600 31.67 14.22 -32.50
N GLU A 601 32.13 15.15 -31.69
CA GLU A 601 33.43 15.84 -31.84
C GLU A 601 34.08 15.97 -30.46
N ALA A 602 35.26 16.58 -30.40
CA ALA A 602 36.00 16.75 -29.16
C ALA A 602 35.12 17.43 -28.07
N GLY A 603 34.72 16.66 -27.06
CA GLY A 603 33.95 17.12 -25.91
C GLY A 603 32.43 17.21 -26.09
N SER A 604 31.86 16.89 -27.27
CA SER A 604 30.41 17.05 -27.49
C SER A 604 29.77 15.99 -28.37
N ILE A 605 28.52 15.60 -28.03
CA ILE A 605 27.65 14.79 -28.88
C ILE A 605 26.83 15.72 -29.77
N LEU A 606 26.95 15.57 -31.09
CA LEU A 606 26.37 16.49 -32.07
C LEU A 606 25.01 16.02 -32.60
N ALA A 607 24.88 14.73 -32.93
CA ALA A 607 23.65 14.19 -33.49
C ALA A 607 23.53 12.68 -33.26
N TRP A 608 22.30 12.16 -33.32
CA TRP A 608 22.03 10.74 -33.25
C TRP A 608 20.85 10.34 -34.14
N TYR A 609 20.89 9.10 -34.60
CA TYR A 609 19.80 8.49 -35.34
C TYR A 609 19.74 6.99 -35.01
N CYS A 610 18.53 6.45 -34.85
CA CYS A 610 18.34 5.01 -34.64
C CYS A 610 17.14 4.55 -35.45
N LYS A 611 17.25 3.43 -36.16
CA LYS A 611 16.14 2.84 -36.94
C LYS A 611 14.98 2.27 -36.10
N CYS A 612 15.05 2.38 -34.78
CA CYS A 612 13.93 1.99 -33.94
C CYS A 612 12.72 2.92 -34.15
N ARG A 613 11.54 2.46 -33.70
CA ARG A 613 10.24 3.12 -33.93
C ARG A 613 10.24 4.63 -33.69
N ALA A 614 10.91 5.10 -32.64
CA ALA A 614 10.97 6.52 -32.25
C ALA A 614 12.38 7.13 -32.37
N GLY A 615 13.31 6.44 -33.03
CA GLY A 615 14.73 6.81 -33.05
C GLY A 615 15.11 7.91 -34.05
N SER A 616 14.15 8.42 -34.81
CA SER A 616 14.29 9.61 -35.68
C SER A 616 14.25 10.92 -34.90
N ARG A 617 13.72 10.92 -33.67
CA ARG A 617 13.56 12.15 -32.87
C ARG A 617 14.90 12.80 -32.51
N VAL A 618 14.86 14.12 -32.41
CA VAL A 618 15.95 14.97 -31.88
C VAL A 618 15.61 15.50 -30.49
N VAL A 619 14.33 15.51 -30.10
CA VAL A 619 13.94 15.78 -28.71
C VAL A 619 14.31 14.58 -27.84
N GLY A 620 15.42 14.69 -27.13
CA GLY A 620 16.02 13.57 -26.44
C GLY A 620 16.41 12.44 -27.40
N MET A 621 16.66 11.26 -26.87
CA MET A 621 17.11 10.11 -27.67
C MET A 621 16.39 8.82 -27.26
N CYS A 622 16.35 7.82 -28.13
CA CYS A 622 15.78 6.52 -27.80
C CYS A 622 16.66 5.76 -26.78
N ALA A 623 16.13 4.70 -26.16
CA ALA A 623 16.89 3.94 -25.17
C ALA A 623 18.16 3.29 -25.75
N HIS A 624 18.15 2.86 -27.03
CA HIS A 624 19.34 2.31 -27.68
C HIS A 624 20.48 3.32 -27.74
N VAL A 625 20.21 4.52 -28.28
CA VAL A 625 21.22 5.62 -28.35
C VAL A 625 21.67 6.03 -26.95
N ALA A 626 20.73 6.20 -26.01
CA ALA A 626 21.08 6.56 -24.64
C ALA A 626 22.01 5.56 -23.97
N SER A 627 21.87 4.28 -24.28
CA SER A 627 22.71 3.22 -23.71
C SER A 627 24.14 3.33 -24.21
N ILE A 628 24.34 3.57 -25.52
CA ILE A 628 25.67 3.76 -26.10
C ILE A 628 26.33 5.04 -25.58
N VAL A 629 25.59 6.16 -25.57
CA VAL A 629 26.11 7.45 -25.08
C VAL A 629 26.46 7.36 -23.59
N TRP A 630 25.63 6.70 -22.78
CA TRP A 630 25.90 6.48 -21.36
C TRP A 630 27.11 5.58 -21.13
N PHE A 631 27.24 4.48 -21.88
CA PHE A 631 28.36 3.57 -21.72
C PHE A 631 29.70 4.22 -22.11
N LEU A 632 29.78 4.75 -23.34
CA LEU A 632 31.00 5.34 -23.88
C LEU A 632 31.35 6.67 -23.20
N GLY A 633 30.34 7.49 -22.85
CA GLY A 633 30.59 8.81 -22.27
C GLY A 633 30.76 8.81 -20.76
N TYR A 634 30.15 7.88 -20.03
CA TYR A 634 30.07 7.95 -18.57
C TYR A 634 30.52 6.66 -17.86
N ALA A 635 29.91 5.51 -18.19
CA ALA A 635 30.05 4.30 -17.38
C ALA A 635 31.48 3.75 -17.36
N ARG A 636 32.16 3.73 -18.50
CA ARG A 636 33.54 3.20 -18.62
C ARG A 636 34.58 4.06 -17.89
N HIS A 637 34.33 5.36 -17.73
CA HIS A 637 35.27 6.30 -17.11
C HIS A 637 35.11 6.34 -15.59
N ASN A 638 33.89 6.16 -15.09
CA ASN A 638 33.58 6.34 -13.68
C ASN A 638 33.71 5.05 -12.85
N ARG A 639 34.57 4.09 -13.27
CA ARG A 639 34.83 2.79 -12.60
C ARG A 639 33.63 2.35 -11.77
N VAL A 640 32.54 2.00 -12.43
CA VAL A 640 31.42 1.29 -11.78
C VAL A 640 31.95 -0.12 -11.45
N GLU A 641 32.82 -0.20 -10.44
CA GLU A 641 33.42 -1.42 -9.90
C GLU A 641 32.29 -2.23 -9.26
N GLY A 642 31.75 -3.18 -10.02
CA GLY A 642 30.66 -4.06 -9.61
C GLY A 642 29.48 -4.01 -10.58
N ARG A 643 29.20 -5.15 -11.21
CA ARG A 643 28.07 -5.46 -12.13
C ARG A 643 27.42 -4.19 -12.71
N MET A 644 27.87 -3.75 -13.90
CA MET A 644 27.23 -2.69 -14.72
C MET A 644 25.80 -3.04 -15.19
N GLY A 645 25.11 -3.92 -14.48
CA GLY A 645 23.95 -4.65 -14.92
C GLY A 645 23.02 -4.99 -13.77
N VAL A 646 21.83 -5.42 -14.15
CA VAL A 646 20.80 -5.91 -13.23
C VAL A 646 21.13 -7.35 -12.87
N ARG A 647 20.72 -7.78 -11.67
CA ARG A 647 20.80 -9.19 -11.27
C ARG A 647 20.05 -10.04 -12.29
N ASP A 648 20.74 -11.00 -12.89
CA ASP A 648 20.11 -12.00 -13.72
C ASP A 648 19.37 -12.99 -12.79
N TRP A 649 18.05 -13.06 -12.95
CA TRP A 649 17.22 -14.01 -12.22
C TRP A 649 17.07 -15.33 -12.98
N GLY A 650 17.46 -15.37 -14.26
CA GLY A 650 17.50 -16.58 -15.08
C GLY A 650 18.45 -17.64 -14.54
N GLU A 651 19.57 -17.22 -13.92
CA GLU A 651 20.52 -18.13 -13.26
C GLU A 651 19.90 -18.97 -12.13
N PHE A 652 18.76 -18.55 -11.57
CA PHE A 652 18.03 -19.28 -10.52
C PHE A 652 16.85 -20.11 -11.08
N LEU A 653 16.74 -20.19 -12.41
CA LEU A 653 15.68 -20.91 -13.11
C LEU A 653 16.30 -21.98 -14.01
N GLU A 654 15.67 -23.14 -14.04
CA GLU A 654 16.02 -24.19 -14.99
C GLU A 654 15.30 -23.90 -16.32
N ASP A 655 16.05 -23.88 -17.42
CA ASP A 655 15.48 -23.77 -18.75
C ASP A 655 15.03 -25.15 -19.24
N ALA A 656 13.72 -25.38 -19.26
CA ALA A 656 13.13 -26.64 -19.71
C ALA A 656 13.36 -26.94 -21.20
N THR A 657 13.93 -26.00 -21.97
CA THR A 657 14.35 -26.23 -23.36
C THR A 657 15.79 -26.72 -23.48
N ALA A 658 16.58 -26.64 -22.40
CA ALA A 658 17.91 -27.22 -22.32
C ALA A 658 17.80 -28.73 -22.03
N VAL A 659 17.34 -29.49 -23.02
CA VAL A 659 17.43 -30.95 -23.00
C VAL A 659 18.81 -31.32 -23.53
N ASP A 660 19.60 -32.01 -22.70
CA ASP A 660 20.89 -32.58 -23.10
C ASP A 660 20.59 -33.78 -24.01
N GLU A 661 20.56 -33.57 -25.34
CA GLU A 661 20.36 -34.64 -26.33
C GLU A 661 21.62 -35.52 -26.51
N SER A 662 22.44 -35.68 -25.48
CA SER A 662 23.70 -36.44 -25.56
C SER A 662 23.59 -37.95 -25.29
N ASP A 663 22.39 -38.50 -25.02
CA ASP A 663 22.20 -39.94 -24.75
C ASP A 663 21.04 -40.58 -25.55
N SER A 664 20.98 -40.40 -26.87
CA SER A 664 20.03 -41.16 -27.70
C SER A 664 20.62 -41.84 -28.94
N ASP A 665 21.89 -42.24 -28.87
CA ASP A 665 22.51 -43.14 -29.85
C ASP A 665 23.08 -44.40 -29.17
N SER A 666 22.20 -45.29 -28.71
CA SER A 666 22.47 -46.73 -28.73
C SER A 666 21.18 -47.52 -28.47
N ASP A 667 20.52 -47.96 -29.54
CA ASP A 667 20.02 -49.35 -29.56
C ASP A 667 19.73 -49.79 -30.99
N SER A 668 20.79 -50.26 -31.64
CA SER A 668 20.70 -51.19 -32.76
C SER A 668 20.33 -52.58 -32.24
N SER A 669 19.16 -53.06 -32.68
CA SER A 669 18.81 -54.47 -32.96
C SER A 669 18.95 -55.52 -31.85
N VAL A 670 17.83 -56.11 -31.43
CA VAL A 670 17.56 -57.57 -31.56
C VAL A 670 16.03 -57.76 -31.65
N GLY A 671 15.58 -58.44 -32.70
CA GLY A 671 14.16 -58.79 -32.88
C GLY A 671 13.75 -60.05 -32.11
N THR A 672 12.45 -60.20 -31.89
CA THR A 672 11.80 -61.51 -31.82
C THR A 672 10.34 -61.39 -32.28
N THR A 673 9.98 -62.42 -33.02
CA THR A 673 8.78 -62.80 -33.78
C THR A 673 7.49 -63.04 -32.97
N GLU A 674 6.37 -62.99 -33.71
CA GLU A 674 5.05 -63.66 -33.49
C GLU A 674 4.23 -63.17 -32.28
N GLU A 675 2.96 -62.77 -32.36
CA GLU A 675 1.80 -63.17 -33.18
C GLU A 675 0.78 -62.01 -33.29
#